data_AF-A0A1I1BT93-F1
#
_entry.id   AF-A0A1I1BT93-F1
#
_cell.length_a   1.000
_cell.length_b   1.000
_cell.length_c   1.000
_cell.angle_alpha   90.00
_cell.angle_beta   90.00
_cell.angle_gamma   90.00
#
_symmetry.space_group_name_H-M   'P 1'
#
loop_
_entity.id
_entity.type
_entity.pdbx_description
1 polymer ?
#
loop_
_entity_poly.entity_id
_entity_poly.type
_entity_poly.pdbx_seq_one_letter_code
_entity_poly.pdbx_strand_id
1 'polypeptide(L)'
;MPVVRMGARCTVVELESSNMTGGGAATNSGIDFQARVGALALVSMLTDVADLGSFGLGQDGDVPLEVHFETADAVDDIALVLPRGRILIQAKNTVTLSSSVDSELGKVIRQIVAAYHEHRESGQYILAVSPFASARIRQDLKKLCNSYRLNQAGHSSNPLNQRENETLKAIREHIFREYEVISGSRCDVDIFVAILKATHIETLDIGENSIGERMAVTALSTVTDSEPMVMWRGLVATCLTLARNRMSIDQAGLTARFGALLPVKRSRSDSFPRPDDHQPALTLEGKVSMGREVVLGEDEDGRTYLAELRRFDDDGTRRVRFTGGFVDLSGGVRWRVLRRTATYSGMARELEDELATQISGEIVVIDADFGDIDDTPFAQAHAAGYQAVIEAATDPLTCLVCGCTISQDRAHSVEVDDVDHPYQVGLVHRHCLRPMHRIIGVVKAEAFAATPSLIDFDYKTWINQMRGGQGIWRSSRGSGNAGLLRVGWNPRNSGGTTGGWAVEYDLSDGTSRYVLVRGRVHRGNRRQAQQMAGQLSSSASEAAIKGDPMVYGLRGYSKRSIAVCADDPNPPEVVTHRAVQITEATVSAHSTSENYYAPLFYLSDHETGELFTMGEAPVLLTDPLRFEDVVANWCLAGVELPALISTTIVPTDHDFDLFMMRADSEGRAACVDPILEPVGGLISGFLVANFNEITKK
;
A
#
# COMPACT_ATOMS: atom_id res chain seq x y z
N MET A 1 53.61 43.46 -10.32
CA MET A 1 52.19 43.19 -10.60
C MET A 1 51.82 41.88 -9.91
N PRO A 2 50.91 41.89 -8.93
CA PRO A 2 50.84 40.86 -7.91
C PRO A 2 49.75 39.83 -8.17
N VAL A 3 50.04 38.60 -7.74
CA VAL A 3 49.13 37.46 -7.62
C VAL A 3 48.10 37.78 -6.54
N VAL A 4 46.82 37.87 -6.90
CA VAL A 4 45.72 38.04 -5.93
C VAL A 4 45.15 36.67 -5.58
N ARG A 5 45.50 36.17 -4.39
CA ARG A 5 44.79 35.09 -3.70
C ARG A 5 43.51 35.70 -3.08
N MET A 6 42.34 35.29 -3.54
CA MET A 6 41.09 35.52 -2.80
C MET A 6 40.82 34.31 -1.91
N GLY A 7 41.13 34.46 -0.62
CA GLY A 7 40.66 33.56 0.43
C GLY A 7 39.22 33.94 0.80
N ALA A 8 38.27 33.04 0.57
CA ALA A 8 36.94 33.15 1.16
C ALA A 8 37.01 32.64 2.61
N ARG A 9 36.94 33.57 3.56
CA ARG A 9 36.67 33.26 4.98
C ARG A 9 35.19 32.91 5.09
N CYS A 10 34.89 31.65 5.38
CA CYS A 10 33.56 31.23 5.80
C CYS A 10 33.39 31.65 7.27
N THR A 11 32.64 32.72 7.51
CA THR A 11 32.24 33.13 8.86
C THR A 11 31.03 32.30 9.25
N VAL A 12 31.23 31.31 10.11
CA VAL A 12 30.13 30.60 10.77
C VAL A 12 29.43 31.61 11.67
N VAL A 13 28.23 32.03 11.28
CA VAL A 13 27.30 32.71 12.18
C VAL A 13 26.63 31.59 12.96
N GLU A 14 27.06 31.36 14.19
CA GLU A 14 26.30 30.58 15.17
C GLU A 14 24.94 31.27 15.34
N LEU A 15 23.90 30.68 14.75
CA LEU A 15 22.53 30.99 15.14
C LEU A 15 22.37 30.47 16.57
N GLU A 16 22.39 31.40 17.53
CA GLU A 16 22.03 31.13 18.92
C GLU A 16 20.73 30.31 18.95
N SER A 17 20.82 29.09 19.46
CA SER A 17 19.68 28.23 19.71
C SER A 17 18.81 28.91 20.77
N SER A 18 17.75 29.59 20.33
CA SER A 18 16.69 30.02 21.23
C SER A 18 16.10 28.76 21.87
N ASN A 19 16.34 28.58 23.17
CA ASN A 19 15.74 27.53 23.98
C ASN A 19 14.21 27.55 23.81
N MET A 20 13.69 26.68 22.95
CA MET A 20 12.25 26.41 22.86
C MET A 20 11.83 25.76 24.18
N THR A 21 10.90 26.41 24.87
CA THR A 21 10.26 25.84 26.05
C THR A 21 9.47 24.58 25.66
N GLY A 22 9.40 23.58 26.55
CA GLY A 22 8.78 22.28 26.26
C GLY A 22 7.32 22.34 25.80
N GLY A 23 6.60 23.44 26.08
CA GLY A 23 5.26 23.70 25.54
C GLY A 23 5.23 23.97 24.02
N GLY A 24 6.19 24.75 23.49
CA GLY A 24 6.23 25.10 22.07
C GLY A 24 6.62 23.92 21.16
N ALA A 25 7.52 23.05 21.65
CA ALA A 25 7.90 21.82 20.93
C ALA A 25 6.74 20.82 20.86
N ALA A 26 5.97 20.66 21.94
CA ALA A 26 4.82 19.77 22.00
C ALA A 26 3.67 20.25 21.09
N THR A 27 3.39 21.56 21.06
CA THR A 27 2.37 22.14 20.17
C THR A 27 2.76 21.99 18.70
N ASN A 28 4.02 22.25 18.32
CA ASN A 28 4.48 22.05 16.95
C ASN A 28 4.38 20.58 16.51
N SER A 29 4.69 19.64 17.41
CA SER A 29 4.57 18.21 17.12
C SER A 29 3.13 17.73 16.96
N GLY A 30 2.18 18.31 17.69
CA GLY A 30 0.74 18.01 17.54
C GLY A 30 0.17 18.50 16.20
N ILE A 31 0.50 19.75 15.84
CA ILE A 31 0.05 20.37 14.59
C ILE A 31 0.65 19.65 13.36
N ASP A 32 1.93 19.27 13.41
CA ASP A 32 2.56 18.48 12.34
C ASP A 32 1.87 17.13 12.14
N PHE A 33 1.55 16.42 13.24
CA PHE A 33 0.83 15.15 13.17
C PHE A 33 -0.55 15.31 12.50
N GLN A 34 -1.35 16.30 12.91
CA GLN A 34 -2.64 16.61 12.27
C GLN A 34 -2.48 16.90 10.77
N ALA A 35 -1.50 17.73 10.39
CA ALA A 35 -1.26 18.04 8.99
C ALA A 35 -0.89 16.80 8.16
N ARG A 36 -0.10 15.89 8.73
CA ARG A 36 0.25 14.60 8.10
C ARG A 36 -0.97 13.67 7.96
N VAL A 37 -1.86 13.63 8.95
CA VAL A 37 -3.14 12.90 8.84
C VAL A 37 -3.97 13.46 7.67
N GLY A 38 -4.10 14.79 7.58
CA GLY A 38 -4.80 15.42 6.47
C GLY A 38 -4.14 15.16 5.12
N ALA A 39 -2.81 15.13 5.07
CA ALA A 39 -2.06 14.87 3.85
C ALA A 39 -2.31 13.46 3.31
N LEU A 40 -2.52 12.44 4.15
CA LEU A 40 -2.94 11.10 3.70
C LEU A 40 -4.27 11.13 2.94
N ALA A 41 -5.23 11.93 3.40
CA ALA A 41 -6.49 12.12 2.69
C ALA A 41 -6.25 12.80 1.32
N LEU A 42 -5.38 13.81 1.25
CA LEU A 42 -5.03 14.45 -0.02
C LEU A 42 -4.31 13.48 -0.98
N VAL A 43 -3.49 12.56 -0.47
CA VAL A 43 -2.87 11.50 -1.30
C VAL A 43 -3.94 10.60 -1.92
N SER A 44 -4.94 10.17 -1.14
CA SER A 44 -6.04 9.34 -1.67
C SER A 44 -6.89 10.05 -2.75
N MET A 45 -6.91 11.39 -2.75
CA MET A 45 -7.58 12.18 -3.79
C MET A 45 -6.75 12.29 -5.07
N LEU A 46 -5.42 12.15 -4.96
CA LEU A 46 -4.50 12.34 -6.08
C LEU A 46 -4.13 11.03 -6.78
N THR A 47 -4.13 9.90 -6.06
CA THR A 47 -3.64 8.61 -6.54
C THR A 47 -4.78 7.59 -6.71
N ASP A 48 -4.61 6.67 -7.66
CA ASP A 48 -5.58 5.59 -7.92
C ASP A 48 -5.18 4.27 -7.23
N VAL A 49 -4.04 4.26 -6.53
CA VAL A 49 -3.42 3.07 -5.88
C VAL A 49 -3.61 3.03 -4.36
N ALA A 50 -4.13 4.11 -3.76
CA ALA A 50 -4.33 4.21 -2.32
C ALA A 50 -5.66 4.93 -1.99
N ASP A 51 -6.45 4.35 -1.10
CA ASP A 51 -7.69 4.94 -0.60
C ASP A 51 -7.59 5.26 0.90
N LEU A 52 -8.67 5.77 1.52
CA LEU A 52 -8.68 6.03 2.96
C LEU A 52 -8.53 4.74 3.79
N GLY A 53 -9.03 3.61 3.32
CA GLY A 53 -8.85 2.29 3.91
C GLY A 53 -7.38 1.87 3.93
N SER A 54 -6.62 2.11 2.86
CA SER A 54 -5.17 1.89 2.79
C SER A 54 -4.43 2.60 3.93
N PHE A 55 -4.90 3.79 4.32
CA PHE A 55 -4.30 4.57 5.41
C PHE A 55 -4.96 4.37 6.79
N GLY A 56 -6.04 3.61 6.87
CA GLY A 56 -6.81 3.41 8.10
C GLY A 56 -7.61 4.62 8.55
N LEU A 57 -8.03 5.46 7.61
CA LEU A 57 -8.87 6.65 7.82
C LEU A 57 -10.31 6.47 7.32
N GLY A 58 -10.67 5.29 6.81
CA GLY A 58 -11.99 4.98 6.26
C GLY A 58 -12.15 3.48 5.96
N GLN A 59 -13.14 3.12 5.16
CA GLN A 59 -13.27 1.78 4.59
C GLN A 59 -12.47 1.65 3.29
N ASP A 60 -12.20 0.42 2.87
CA ASP A 60 -11.57 0.14 1.58
C ASP A 60 -12.46 0.67 0.44
N GLY A 61 -11.84 1.38 -0.50
CA GLY A 61 -12.50 2.09 -1.60
C GLY A 61 -13.02 3.49 -1.29
N ASP A 62 -12.96 3.97 -0.04
CA ASP A 62 -13.39 5.33 0.29
C ASP A 62 -12.38 6.38 -0.21
N VAL A 63 -12.82 7.31 -1.05
CA VAL A 63 -12.05 8.48 -1.50
C VAL A 63 -12.82 9.76 -1.13
N PRO A 64 -12.19 10.75 -0.46
CA PRO A 64 -12.88 11.97 -0.06
C PRO A 64 -13.10 12.92 -1.24
N LEU A 65 -14.24 13.61 -1.22
CA LEU A 65 -14.59 14.67 -2.16
C LEU A 65 -13.95 16.01 -1.74
N GLU A 66 -13.93 16.27 -0.44
CA GLU A 66 -13.38 17.48 0.17
C GLU A 66 -12.72 17.16 1.51
N VAL A 67 -11.68 17.92 1.83
CA VAL A 67 -10.99 17.86 3.13
C VAL A 67 -11.07 19.24 3.78
N HIS A 68 -11.66 19.31 4.97
CA HIS A 68 -11.85 20.52 5.76
C HIS A 68 -10.92 20.48 6.97
N PHE A 69 -10.31 21.60 7.32
CA PHE A 69 -9.43 21.73 8.49
C PHE A 69 -9.94 22.80 9.45
N GLU A 70 -9.79 22.57 10.76
CA GLU A 70 -10.20 23.52 11.81
C GLU A 70 -11.65 23.98 11.62
N THR A 71 -12.55 23.01 11.54
CA THR A 71 -13.94 23.20 11.07
C THR A 71 -14.84 23.85 12.14
N ALA A 72 -16.03 24.28 11.72
CA ALA A 72 -17.09 24.68 12.65
C ALA A 72 -17.90 23.48 13.19
N ASP A 73 -17.61 22.26 12.71
CA ASP A 73 -18.21 21.04 13.24
C ASP A 73 -17.70 20.77 14.66
N ALA A 74 -18.44 19.98 15.43
CA ALA A 74 -18.09 19.67 16.81
C ALA A 74 -16.71 18.99 17.01
N VAL A 75 -16.15 18.37 15.96
CA VAL A 75 -14.77 17.89 15.89
C VAL A 75 -14.02 18.83 14.96
N ASP A 76 -12.99 19.50 15.48
CA ASP A 76 -12.37 20.65 14.85
C ASP A 76 -11.22 20.26 13.92
N ASP A 77 -10.39 19.26 14.27
CA ASP A 77 -9.10 19.06 13.59
C ASP A 77 -9.25 18.85 12.06
N ILE A 78 -10.01 17.81 11.62
CA ILE A 78 -10.21 17.46 10.20
C ILE A 78 -11.61 16.88 9.96
N ALA A 79 -12.29 17.28 8.89
CA ALA A 79 -13.49 16.62 8.38
C ALA A 79 -13.32 16.20 6.92
N LEU A 80 -13.60 14.92 6.63
CA LEU A 80 -13.60 14.34 5.29
C LEU A 80 -15.04 14.22 4.81
N VAL A 81 -15.34 14.80 3.65
CA VAL A 81 -16.64 14.66 2.99
C VAL A 81 -16.57 13.49 2.01
N LEU A 82 -17.41 12.48 2.21
CA LEU A 82 -17.53 11.30 1.36
C LEU A 82 -18.84 11.35 0.55
N PRO A 83 -18.96 10.58 -0.54
CA PRO A 83 -20.21 10.49 -1.31
C PRO A 83 -21.43 10.06 -0.47
N ARG A 84 -21.21 9.26 0.58
CA ARG A 84 -22.28 8.68 1.41
C ARG A 84 -22.21 9.07 2.89
N GLY A 85 -21.47 10.13 3.24
CA GLY A 85 -21.40 10.58 4.63
C GLY A 85 -20.19 11.46 4.93
N ARG A 86 -19.81 11.51 6.20
CA ARG A 86 -18.63 12.25 6.67
C ARG A 86 -17.83 11.43 7.66
N ILE A 87 -16.52 11.63 7.62
CA ILE A 87 -15.60 11.15 8.65
C ILE A 87 -15.04 12.37 9.37
N LEU A 88 -15.25 12.45 10.67
CA LEU A 88 -14.68 13.49 11.51
C LEU A 88 -13.49 12.92 12.27
N ILE A 89 -12.34 13.57 12.17
CA ILE A 89 -11.08 13.05 12.70
C ILE A 89 -10.55 14.04 13.73
N GLN A 90 -10.29 13.55 14.94
CA GLN A 90 -9.47 14.23 15.93
C GLN A 90 -8.08 13.60 15.94
N ALA A 91 -7.06 14.39 15.64
CA ALA A 91 -5.68 13.94 15.51
C ALA A 91 -4.86 14.36 16.74
N LYS A 92 -4.40 13.38 17.52
CA LYS A 92 -3.57 13.63 18.70
C LYS A 92 -2.28 12.82 18.66
N ASN A 93 -1.15 13.50 18.51
CA ASN A 93 0.15 12.83 18.51
C ASN A 93 0.37 12.02 19.80
N THR A 94 -0.05 12.54 20.96
CA THR A 94 -0.07 11.80 22.23
C THR A 94 -1.38 12.01 22.97
N VAL A 95 -1.88 10.96 23.62
CA VAL A 95 -3.05 11.02 24.51
C VAL A 95 -2.98 9.90 25.55
N THR A 96 -3.37 10.21 26.78
CA THR A 96 -3.39 9.30 27.92
C THR A 96 -4.79 9.17 28.48
N LEU A 97 -5.08 8.03 29.12
CA LEU A 97 -6.32 7.86 29.87
C LEU A 97 -6.29 8.75 31.11
N SER A 98 -7.31 9.59 31.27
CA SER A 98 -7.52 10.41 32.47
C SER A 98 -9.01 10.58 32.71
N SER A 99 -9.43 10.58 33.97
CA SER A 99 -10.83 10.86 34.37
C SER A 99 -11.11 12.35 34.57
N SER A 100 -10.07 13.20 34.52
CA SER A 100 -10.21 14.65 34.69
C SER A 100 -10.98 15.27 33.52
N VAL A 101 -11.92 16.17 33.82
CA VAL A 101 -12.76 16.87 32.83
C VAL A 101 -11.93 17.68 31.85
N ASP A 102 -10.87 18.33 32.35
CA ASP A 102 -9.99 19.19 31.56
C ASP A 102 -8.85 18.42 30.89
N SER A 103 -8.84 17.09 31.00
CA SER A 103 -7.86 16.26 30.31
C SER A 103 -8.06 16.32 28.80
N GLU A 104 -6.99 16.11 28.04
CA GLU A 104 -7.04 16.04 26.58
C GLU A 104 -8.07 14.99 26.12
N LEU A 105 -8.12 13.82 26.75
CA LEU A 105 -9.15 12.82 26.46
C LEU A 105 -10.56 13.34 26.72
N GLY A 106 -10.80 14.03 27.84
CA GLY A 106 -12.10 14.60 28.17
C GLY A 106 -12.58 15.60 27.11
N LYS A 107 -11.67 16.43 26.58
CA LYS A 107 -11.95 17.36 25.47
C LYS A 107 -12.33 16.61 24.19
N VAL A 108 -11.57 15.59 23.81
CA VAL A 108 -11.87 14.75 22.64
C VAL A 108 -13.25 14.07 22.77
N ILE A 109 -13.56 13.52 23.95
CA ILE A 109 -14.87 12.89 24.17
C ILE A 109 -16.00 13.91 24.11
N ARG A 110 -15.82 15.12 24.63
CA ARG A 110 -16.80 16.22 24.49
C ARG A 110 -17.10 16.49 23.01
N GLN A 111 -16.07 16.58 22.17
CA GLN A 111 -16.21 16.79 20.73
C GLN A 111 -16.94 15.65 20.03
N ILE A 112 -16.58 14.39 20.32
CA ILE A 112 -17.27 13.20 19.78
C ILE A 112 -18.75 13.20 20.17
N VAL A 113 -19.06 13.51 21.43
CA VAL A 113 -20.44 13.53 21.93
C VAL A 113 -21.25 14.66 21.28
N ALA A 114 -20.66 15.85 21.12
CA ALA A 114 -21.29 16.96 20.43
C ALA A 114 -21.58 16.60 18.96
N ALA A 115 -20.62 15.99 18.28
CA ALA A 115 -20.78 15.60 16.89
C ALA A 115 -21.83 14.48 16.73
N TYR A 116 -21.89 13.52 17.65
CA TYR A 116 -22.95 12.50 17.68
C TYR A 116 -24.34 13.13 17.89
N HIS A 117 -24.43 14.16 18.73
CA HIS A 117 -25.67 14.87 18.98
C HIS A 117 -26.15 15.63 17.72
N GLU A 118 -25.23 16.23 16.97
CA GLU A 118 -25.52 17.00 15.75
C GLU A 118 -25.84 16.12 14.53
N HIS A 119 -25.21 14.94 14.40
CA HIS A 119 -25.23 14.14 13.17
C HIS A 119 -25.66 12.68 13.41
N ARG A 120 -26.63 12.48 14.31
CA ARG A 120 -27.11 11.16 14.75
C ARG A 120 -27.10 10.12 13.63
N GLU A 121 -26.33 9.05 13.84
CA GLU A 121 -26.23 7.85 12.99
C GLU A 121 -25.54 7.99 11.61
N SER A 122 -25.15 9.19 11.16
CA SER A 122 -24.58 9.38 9.80
C SER A 122 -23.08 9.71 9.73
N GLY A 123 -22.39 9.81 10.88
CA GLY A 123 -20.96 10.16 10.95
C GLY A 123 -20.09 9.07 11.57
N GLN A 124 -18.89 8.86 11.00
CA GLN A 124 -17.82 8.09 11.66
C GLN A 124 -16.88 9.06 12.38
N TYR A 125 -16.56 8.77 13.65
CA TYR A 125 -15.66 9.58 14.46
C TYR A 125 -14.35 8.84 14.65
N ILE A 126 -13.24 9.38 14.17
CA ILE A 126 -11.91 8.78 14.32
C ILE A 126 -11.09 9.59 15.32
N LEU A 127 -10.64 8.95 16.40
CA LEU A 127 -9.51 9.43 17.18
C LEU A 127 -8.23 8.84 16.57
N ALA A 128 -7.54 9.64 15.76
CA ALA A 128 -6.26 9.30 15.16
C ALA A 128 -5.12 9.61 16.13
N VAL A 129 -4.31 8.62 16.45
CA VAL A 129 -3.21 8.75 17.42
C VAL A 129 -1.92 8.18 16.87
N SER A 130 -0.77 8.71 17.31
CA SER A 130 0.51 8.10 16.95
C SER A 130 0.82 6.86 17.82
N PRO A 131 1.83 6.06 17.47
CA PRO A 131 2.34 4.99 18.35
C PRO A 131 2.76 5.44 19.76
N PHE A 132 3.02 6.74 19.96
CA PHE A 132 3.42 7.32 21.25
C PHE A 132 2.24 7.54 22.22
N ALA A 133 0.99 7.40 21.78
CA ALA A 133 -0.16 7.43 22.69
C ALA A 133 -0.14 6.23 23.66
N SER A 134 -0.83 6.37 24.80
CA SER A 134 -0.84 5.32 25.82
C SER A 134 -1.49 4.02 25.32
N ALA A 135 -1.03 2.87 25.82
CA ALA A 135 -1.64 1.57 25.51
C ALA A 135 -3.11 1.48 25.92
N ARG A 136 -3.53 2.22 26.96
CA ARG A 136 -4.95 2.34 27.37
C ARG A 136 -5.83 2.89 26.24
N ILE A 137 -5.30 3.82 25.44
CA ILE A 137 -6.02 4.38 24.29
C ILE A 137 -5.87 3.47 23.06
N ARG A 138 -4.63 3.17 22.66
CA ARG A 138 -4.35 2.43 21.41
C ARG A 138 -4.87 1.00 21.41
N GLN A 139 -4.90 0.35 22.58
CA GLN A 139 -5.29 -1.06 22.72
C GLN A 139 -6.63 -1.18 23.42
N ASP A 140 -6.77 -0.72 24.67
CA ASP A 140 -7.97 -1.00 25.46
C ASP A 140 -9.20 -0.28 24.90
N LEU A 141 -9.11 1.04 24.65
CA LEU A 141 -10.23 1.78 24.07
C LEU A 141 -10.56 1.30 22.66
N LYS A 142 -9.54 1.00 21.84
CA LYS A 142 -9.75 0.38 20.51
C LYS A 142 -10.50 -0.95 20.61
N LYS A 143 -10.06 -1.85 21.51
CA LYS A 143 -10.74 -3.13 21.77
C LYS A 143 -12.19 -2.92 22.18
N LEU A 144 -12.44 -1.97 23.07
CA LEU A 144 -13.79 -1.66 23.55
C LEU A 144 -14.67 -1.21 22.38
N CYS A 145 -14.29 -0.16 21.63
CA CYS A 145 -15.07 0.29 20.48
C CYS A 145 -15.30 -0.81 19.44
N ASN A 146 -14.26 -1.59 19.09
CA ASN A 146 -14.38 -2.72 18.17
C ASN A 146 -15.32 -3.81 18.70
N SER A 147 -15.32 -4.08 20.01
CA SER A 147 -16.21 -5.05 20.64
C SER A 147 -17.69 -4.67 20.49
N TYR A 148 -18.02 -3.39 20.72
CA TYR A 148 -19.40 -2.89 20.54
C TYR A 148 -19.84 -2.91 19.06
N ARG A 149 -18.89 -2.71 18.12
CA ARG A 149 -19.16 -2.74 16.67
C ARG A 149 -19.38 -4.15 16.15
N LEU A 150 -18.51 -5.10 16.51
CA LEU A 150 -18.51 -6.48 15.99
C LEU A 150 -19.59 -7.38 16.62
N ASN A 151 -20.03 -7.10 17.85
CA ASN A 151 -21.01 -7.95 18.56
C ASN A 151 -22.13 -7.11 19.19
N GLN A 152 -23.13 -6.74 18.39
CA GLN A 152 -24.15 -5.78 18.80
C GLN A 152 -24.98 -6.24 20.01
N ALA A 153 -25.30 -7.52 20.12
CA ALA A 153 -26.15 -8.07 21.20
C ALA A 153 -25.35 -8.71 22.36
N GLY A 154 -24.13 -9.20 22.11
CA GLY A 154 -23.35 -9.97 23.07
C GLY A 154 -22.11 -9.27 23.64
N HIS A 155 -21.84 -8.01 23.29
CA HIS A 155 -20.63 -7.29 23.73
C HIS A 155 -20.45 -7.26 25.26
N SER A 156 -21.54 -7.26 26.03
CA SER A 156 -21.52 -7.28 27.50
C SER A 156 -20.99 -8.60 28.09
N SER A 157 -20.97 -9.67 27.29
CA SER A 157 -20.40 -10.97 27.67
C SER A 157 -18.92 -11.13 27.30
N ASN A 158 -18.32 -10.13 26.63
CA ASN A 158 -16.91 -10.19 26.26
C ASN A 158 -16.03 -10.10 27.53
N PRO A 159 -15.02 -10.97 27.69
CA PRO A 159 -14.15 -10.94 28.85
C PRO A 159 -13.33 -9.64 28.86
N LEU A 160 -13.45 -8.89 29.97
CA LEU A 160 -12.66 -7.70 30.25
C LEU A 160 -11.69 -7.98 31.40
N ASN A 161 -10.42 -7.60 31.23
CA ASN A 161 -9.47 -7.59 32.34
C ASN A 161 -9.67 -6.33 33.21
N GLN A 162 -8.95 -6.24 34.33
CA GLN A 162 -9.06 -5.08 35.24
C GLN A 162 -8.77 -3.76 34.53
N ARG A 163 -7.74 -3.76 33.68
CA ARG A 163 -7.28 -2.60 32.91
C ARG A 163 -8.39 -2.07 31.99
N GLU A 164 -9.03 -2.95 31.25
CA GLU A 164 -10.10 -2.62 30.32
C GLU A 164 -11.37 -2.15 31.05
N ASN A 165 -11.67 -2.72 32.23
CA ASN A 165 -12.77 -2.26 33.07
C ASN A 165 -12.58 -0.82 33.55
N GLU A 166 -11.36 -0.46 33.98
CA GLU A 166 -11.02 0.91 34.37
C GLU A 166 -11.13 1.88 33.19
N THR A 167 -10.65 1.48 32.01
CA THR A 167 -10.79 2.26 30.78
C THR A 167 -12.26 2.48 30.42
N LEU A 168 -13.09 1.42 30.44
CA LEU A 168 -14.51 1.52 30.16
C LEU A 168 -15.24 2.42 31.16
N LYS A 169 -14.88 2.32 32.45
CA LYS A 169 -15.44 3.18 33.50
C LYS A 169 -15.13 4.65 33.24
N ALA A 170 -13.87 4.99 32.97
CA ALA A 170 -13.46 6.37 32.70
C ALA A 170 -14.18 6.94 31.45
N ILE A 171 -14.26 6.16 30.38
CA ILE A 171 -14.93 6.58 29.14
C ILE A 171 -16.44 6.75 29.35
N ARG A 172 -17.08 5.86 30.11
CA ARG A 172 -18.49 5.98 30.48
C ARG A 172 -18.75 7.26 31.27
N GLU A 173 -17.92 7.55 32.27
CA GLU A 173 -18.03 8.77 33.08
C GLU A 173 -17.90 10.04 32.22
N HIS A 174 -16.97 10.06 31.27
CA HIS A 174 -16.85 11.16 30.30
C HIS A 174 -18.09 11.28 29.43
N ILE A 175 -18.48 10.21 28.71
CA ILE A 175 -19.61 10.26 27.77
C ILE A 175 -20.90 10.67 28.48
N PHE A 176 -21.18 10.11 29.66
CA PHE A 176 -22.42 10.40 30.38
C PHE A 176 -22.49 11.87 30.78
N ARG A 177 -21.40 12.41 31.33
CA ARG A 177 -21.32 13.81 31.72
C ARG A 177 -21.42 14.73 30.52
N GLU A 178 -20.61 14.52 29.49
CA GLU A 178 -20.58 15.42 28.35
C GLU A 178 -21.90 15.39 27.56
N TYR A 179 -22.56 14.23 27.48
CA TYR A 179 -23.86 14.13 26.83
C TYR A 179 -24.94 14.89 27.60
N GLU A 180 -24.93 14.83 28.94
CA GLU A 180 -25.87 15.58 29.76
C GLU A 180 -25.64 17.09 29.65
N VAL A 181 -24.37 17.52 29.61
CA VAL A 181 -24.00 18.93 29.40
C VAL A 181 -24.46 19.44 28.04
N ILE A 182 -24.29 18.64 26.98
CA ILE A 182 -24.58 19.06 25.60
C ILE A 182 -26.06 18.96 25.26
N SER A 183 -26.72 17.86 25.62
CA SER A 183 -28.12 17.58 25.24
C SER A 183 -29.15 18.08 26.26
N GLY A 184 -28.71 18.42 27.48
CA GLY A 184 -29.59 18.71 28.61
C GLY A 184 -30.37 17.49 29.13
N SER A 185 -30.10 16.29 28.62
CA SER A 185 -30.80 15.04 28.95
C SER A 185 -29.81 13.98 29.44
N ARG A 186 -30.28 13.09 30.33
CA ARG A 186 -29.45 12.00 30.83
C ARG A 186 -29.08 11.03 29.71
N CYS A 187 -27.79 10.68 29.61
CA CYS A 187 -27.31 9.63 28.71
C CYS A 187 -27.79 8.26 29.19
N ASP A 188 -28.45 7.50 28.31
CA ASP A 188 -28.80 6.11 28.56
C ASP A 188 -27.77 5.13 27.97
N VAL A 189 -27.99 3.84 28.20
CA VAL A 189 -27.06 2.78 27.75
C VAL A 189 -27.05 2.66 26.23
N ASP A 190 -28.18 2.88 25.56
CA ASP A 190 -28.29 2.72 24.10
C ASP A 190 -27.53 3.84 23.38
N ILE A 191 -27.65 5.08 23.87
CA ILE A 191 -26.87 6.24 23.41
C ILE A 191 -25.38 6.00 23.61
N PHE A 192 -24.98 5.54 24.80
CA PHE A 192 -23.57 5.22 25.08
C PHE A 192 -23.03 4.16 24.12
N VAL A 193 -23.79 3.11 23.87
CA VAL A 193 -23.43 2.05 22.91
C VAL A 193 -23.33 2.61 21.49
N ALA A 194 -24.27 3.46 21.07
CA ALA A 194 -24.26 4.08 19.75
C ALA A 194 -23.03 4.97 19.53
N ILE A 195 -22.65 5.78 20.54
CA ILE A 195 -21.44 6.61 20.50
C ILE A 195 -20.18 5.73 20.37
N LEU A 196 -20.07 4.65 21.15
CA LEU A 196 -18.93 3.74 21.05
C LEU A 196 -18.87 3.00 19.71
N LYS A 197 -20.01 2.66 19.11
CA LYS A 197 -20.08 2.04 17.77
C LYS A 197 -19.59 3.00 16.68
N ALA A 198 -19.97 4.27 16.78
CA ALA A 198 -19.57 5.32 15.84
C ALA A 198 -18.12 5.80 16.02
N THR A 199 -17.50 5.48 17.16
CA THR A 199 -16.11 5.87 17.46
C THR A 199 -15.10 4.82 17.01
N HIS A 200 -14.06 5.27 16.33
CA HIS A 200 -12.93 4.48 15.84
C HIS A 200 -11.63 5.01 16.44
N ILE A 201 -10.75 4.11 16.84
CA ILE A 201 -9.43 4.46 17.38
C ILE A 201 -8.38 3.92 16.43
N GLU A 202 -7.68 4.82 15.75
CA GLU A 202 -6.71 4.45 14.72
C GLU A 202 -5.32 4.92 15.10
N THR A 203 -4.37 3.98 15.08
CA THR A 203 -2.96 4.26 15.37
C THR A 203 -2.23 4.43 14.05
N LEU A 204 -1.78 5.65 13.77
CA LEU A 204 -1.16 6.04 12.51
C LEU A 204 0.34 6.29 12.75
N ASP A 205 1.17 5.44 12.17
CA ASP A 205 2.61 5.61 12.15
C ASP A 205 2.99 6.44 10.90
N ILE A 206 2.90 7.77 11.03
CA ILE A 206 3.06 8.76 9.95
C ILE A 206 4.17 9.79 10.22
N GLY A 207 5.03 9.51 11.21
CA GLY A 207 6.22 10.32 11.47
C GLY A 207 7.25 10.25 10.33
N GLU A 208 8.36 10.95 10.48
CA GLU A 208 9.45 10.92 9.50
C GLU A 208 9.99 9.48 9.34
N ASN A 209 10.14 9.04 8.09
CA ASN A 209 10.53 7.69 7.67
C ASN A 209 9.66 6.56 8.24
N SER A 210 8.44 6.86 8.68
CA SER A 210 7.47 5.87 9.15
C SER A 210 6.86 5.05 8.00
N ILE A 211 6.09 4.02 8.33
CA ILE A 211 5.38 3.21 7.31
C ILE A 211 4.36 4.05 6.55
N GLY A 212 3.56 4.85 7.26
CA GLY A 212 2.51 5.66 6.64
C GLY A 212 3.08 6.73 5.71
N GLU A 213 4.22 7.35 6.07
CA GLU A 213 4.92 8.26 5.16
C GLU A 213 5.44 7.54 3.91
N ARG A 214 6.08 6.38 4.07
CA ARG A 214 6.54 5.61 2.91
C ARG A 214 5.39 5.16 2.01
N MET A 215 4.28 4.71 2.59
CA MET A 215 3.08 4.36 1.82
C MET A 215 2.56 5.55 1.02
N ALA A 216 2.50 6.74 1.63
CA ALA A 216 2.11 7.96 0.94
C ALA A 216 3.07 8.32 -0.20
N VAL A 217 4.39 8.25 0.04
CA VAL A 217 5.42 8.57 -0.95
C VAL A 217 5.42 7.54 -2.10
N THR A 218 5.25 6.25 -1.82
CA THR A 218 5.08 5.19 -2.83
C THR A 218 3.79 5.38 -3.64
N ALA A 219 2.70 5.83 -3.01
CA ALA A 219 1.49 6.17 -3.77
C ALA A 219 1.75 7.37 -4.69
N LEU A 220 2.40 8.41 -4.17
CA LEU A 220 2.69 9.64 -4.94
C LEU A 220 3.64 9.40 -6.11
N SER A 221 4.60 8.47 -6.01
CA SER A 221 5.49 8.13 -7.13
C SER A 221 4.75 7.63 -8.36
N THR A 222 3.49 7.21 -8.22
CA THR A 222 2.63 6.79 -9.33
C THR A 222 1.87 7.95 -9.99
N VAL A 223 2.10 9.21 -9.60
CA VAL A 223 1.34 10.35 -10.17
C VAL A 223 2.15 11.64 -10.31
N THR A 224 3.46 11.63 -10.05
CA THR A 224 4.28 12.85 -10.00
C THR A 224 5.53 12.72 -10.85
N ASP A 225 5.87 13.79 -11.57
CA ASP A 225 7.13 13.90 -12.31
C ASP A 225 8.25 14.50 -11.44
N SER A 226 7.90 14.98 -10.25
CA SER A 226 8.84 15.53 -9.26
C SER A 226 9.29 14.46 -8.27
N GLU A 227 10.32 14.76 -7.46
CA GLU A 227 10.69 13.86 -6.35
C GLU A 227 9.47 13.62 -5.42
N PRO A 228 8.99 12.37 -5.23
CA PRO A 228 7.74 12.09 -4.52
C PRO A 228 7.74 12.59 -3.07
N MET A 229 8.91 12.59 -2.43
CA MET A 229 9.11 13.13 -1.08
C MET A 229 8.86 14.65 -1.02
N VAL A 230 9.24 15.39 -2.06
CA VAL A 230 9.00 16.84 -2.17
C VAL A 230 7.50 17.11 -2.30
N MET A 231 6.79 16.30 -3.10
CA MET A 231 5.34 16.41 -3.23
C MET A 231 4.62 16.12 -1.90
N TRP A 232 5.02 15.05 -1.19
CA TRP A 232 4.51 14.75 0.15
C TRP A 232 4.69 15.93 1.12
N ARG A 233 5.89 16.50 1.20
CA ARG A 233 6.18 17.68 2.03
C ARG A 233 5.33 18.89 1.63
N GLY A 234 5.08 19.07 0.33
CA GLY A 234 4.18 20.10 -0.19
C GLY A 234 2.73 19.93 0.24
N LEU A 235 2.22 18.69 0.24
CA LEU A 235 0.88 18.37 0.75
C LEU A 235 0.77 18.66 2.26
N VAL A 236 1.74 18.22 3.06
CA VAL A 236 1.79 18.52 4.51
C VAL A 236 1.81 20.02 4.76
N ALA A 237 2.65 20.78 4.03
CA ALA A 237 2.70 22.24 4.13
C ALA A 237 1.38 22.92 3.72
N THR A 238 0.67 22.34 2.76
CA THR A 238 -0.67 22.80 2.35
C THR A 238 -1.68 22.56 3.45
N CYS A 239 -1.72 21.37 4.06
CA CYS A 239 -2.56 21.08 5.22
C CYS A 239 -2.33 22.05 6.37
N LEU A 240 -1.06 22.36 6.70
CA LEU A 240 -0.71 23.37 7.71
C LEU A 240 -1.30 24.75 7.38
N THR A 241 -1.25 25.13 6.10
CA THR A 241 -1.80 26.41 5.63
C THR A 241 -3.32 26.43 5.67
N LEU A 242 -3.97 25.33 5.30
CA LEU A 242 -5.44 25.20 5.34
C LEU A 242 -5.94 25.22 6.78
N ALA A 243 -5.30 24.47 7.68
CA ALA A 243 -5.62 24.46 9.11
C ALA A 243 -5.48 25.86 9.73
N ARG A 244 -4.33 26.53 9.54
CA ARG A 244 -4.12 27.89 10.08
C ARG A 244 -5.21 28.87 9.68
N ASN A 245 -5.78 28.71 8.48
CA ASN A 245 -6.78 29.60 7.92
C ASN A 245 -8.21 29.07 8.00
N ARG A 246 -8.43 27.89 8.61
CA ARG A 246 -9.73 27.21 8.70
C ARG A 246 -10.42 27.00 7.34
N MET A 247 -9.65 26.47 6.39
CA MET A 247 -10.08 26.29 5.01
C MET A 247 -10.29 24.81 4.66
N SER A 248 -10.96 24.60 3.53
CA SER A 248 -11.10 23.31 2.89
C SER A 248 -10.42 23.28 1.53
N ILE A 249 -10.25 22.07 0.99
CA ILE A 249 -9.78 21.85 -0.38
C ILE A 249 -10.50 20.65 -0.99
N ASP A 250 -10.82 20.77 -2.26
CA ASP A 250 -11.42 19.72 -3.11
C ASP A 250 -10.41 19.29 -4.21
N GLN A 251 -10.83 18.36 -5.07
CA GLN A 251 -9.99 17.88 -6.17
C GLN A 251 -9.55 19.00 -7.12
N ALA A 252 -10.44 19.96 -7.40
CA ALA A 252 -10.15 21.06 -8.31
C ALA A 252 -9.08 21.99 -7.71
N GLY A 253 -9.19 22.31 -6.43
CA GLY A 253 -8.22 23.10 -5.68
C GLY A 253 -6.86 22.42 -5.57
N LEU A 254 -6.82 21.09 -5.34
CA LEU A 254 -5.58 20.32 -5.36
C LEU A 254 -4.92 20.36 -6.74
N THR A 255 -5.70 20.11 -7.79
CA THR A 255 -5.21 20.14 -9.18
C THR A 255 -4.70 21.53 -9.56
N ALA A 256 -5.36 22.61 -9.12
CA ALA A 256 -4.91 23.97 -9.38
C ALA A 256 -3.56 24.30 -8.69
N ARG A 257 -3.29 23.70 -7.53
CA ARG A 257 -2.05 23.93 -6.77
C ARG A 257 -0.89 23.04 -7.21
N PHE A 258 -1.17 21.75 -7.40
CA PHE A 258 -0.16 20.72 -7.64
C PHE A 258 -0.13 20.23 -9.08
N GLY A 259 -1.08 20.63 -9.93
CA GLY A 259 -1.20 20.12 -11.30
C GLY A 259 -0.01 20.40 -12.22
N ALA A 260 0.87 21.34 -11.87
CA ALA A 260 2.13 21.55 -12.58
C ALA A 260 3.24 20.56 -12.17
N LEU A 261 3.08 19.89 -11.03
CA LEU A 261 3.95 18.80 -10.56
C LEU A 261 3.38 17.42 -10.91
N LEU A 262 2.10 17.39 -11.29
CA LEU A 262 1.48 16.23 -11.90
C LEU A 262 1.80 16.22 -13.41
N PRO A 263 1.90 15.03 -14.02
CA PRO A 263 2.05 14.90 -15.45
C PRO A 263 0.95 15.63 -16.23
N VAL A 264 1.30 16.14 -17.40
CA VAL A 264 0.52 17.15 -18.13
C VAL A 264 -0.75 16.54 -18.75
N LYS A 265 -1.90 17.16 -18.42
CA LYS A 265 -3.27 16.99 -18.97
C LYS A 265 -4.06 15.73 -18.54
N ARG A 266 -4.53 15.73 -17.29
CA ARG A 266 -5.92 15.27 -17.02
C ARG A 266 -6.90 16.36 -17.49
N SER A 267 -7.28 16.40 -18.77
CA SER A 267 -8.49 17.18 -19.14
C SER A 267 -9.73 16.38 -18.72
N ARG A 268 -10.09 16.46 -17.44
CA ARG A 268 -11.44 16.05 -17.02
C ARG A 268 -12.43 17.09 -17.54
N SER A 269 -13.44 16.63 -18.28
CA SER A 269 -14.60 17.45 -18.64
C SER A 269 -15.25 18.04 -17.39
N ASP A 270 -15.85 19.23 -17.51
CA ASP A 270 -16.50 20.07 -16.47
C ASP A 270 -17.72 19.43 -15.75
N SER A 271 -17.82 18.11 -15.68
CA SER A 271 -18.88 17.40 -14.95
C SER A 271 -18.32 16.80 -13.66
N PHE A 272 -18.88 17.21 -12.53
CA PHE A 272 -18.70 16.55 -11.24
C PHE A 272 -18.89 15.02 -11.40
N PRO A 273 -17.90 14.19 -11.04
CA PRO A 273 -18.01 12.75 -11.20
C PRO A 273 -19.09 12.18 -10.29
N ARG A 274 -19.77 11.13 -10.78
CA ARG A 274 -20.75 10.38 -10.00
C ARG A 274 -20.03 9.33 -9.15
N PRO A 275 -20.67 8.78 -8.10
CA PRO A 275 -20.05 7.89 -7.10
C PRO A 275 -19.42 6.61 -7.65
N ASP A 276 -19.66 6.25 -8.90
CA ASP A 276 -19.12 5.04 -9.55
C ASP A 276 -17.83 5.33 -10.37
N ASP A 277 -17.38 6.60 -10.48
CA ASP A 277 -16.25 7.03 -11.33
C ASP A 277 -14.87 7.01 -10.61
N HIS A 278 -14.76 6.43 -9.42
CA HIS A 278 -13.50 6.39 -8.64
C HIS A 278 -12.61 5.18 -8.94
N GLN A 279 -12.94 4.40 -9.98
CA GLN A 279 -12.02 3.43 -10.55
C GLN A 279 -11.05 4.16 -11.50
N PRO A 280 -9.79 3.70 -11.63
CA PRO A 280 -8.86 4.26 -12.60
C PRO A 280 -9.51 4.26 -13.99
N ALA A 281 -9.84 5.43 -14.52
CA ALA A 281 -10.53 5.54 -15.79
C ALA A 281 -9.51 5.62 -16.93
N LEU A 282 -9.48 4.63 -17.81
CA LEU A 282 -8.77 4.74 -19.07
C LEU A 282 -9.50 5.73 -19.96
N THR A 283 -8.86 6.87 -20.24
CA THR A 283 -9.42 7.88 -21.15
C THR A 283 -8.83 7.67 -22.54
N LEU A 284 -9.69 7.52 -23.55
CA LEU A 284 -9.26 7.39 -24.94
C LEU A 284 -8.90 8.76 -25.52
N GLU A 285 -7.67 8.91 -26.01
CA GLU A 285 -7.26 10.08 -26.78
C GLU A 285 -7.56 9.87 -28.27
N GLY A 286 -8.54 10.61 -28.80
CA GLY A 286 -8.88 10.60 -30.23
C GLY A 286 -9.90 9.55 -30.66
N LYS A 287 -10.17 9.46 -31.97
CA LYS A 287 -11.14 8.52 -32.55
C LYS A 287 -10.53 7.12 -32.64
N VAL A 288 -11.27 6.12 -32.14
CA VAL A 288 -10.88 4.70 -32.27
C VAL A 288 -11.13 4.22 -33.70
N SER A 289 -10.10 3.72 -34.35
CA SER A 289 -10.16 3.17 -35.72
C SER A 289 -10.63 1.71 -35.68
N MET A 290 -11.80 1.42 -36.25
CA MET A 290 -12.46 0.11 -36.20
C MET A 290 -12.91 -0.43 -37.55
N GLY A 291 -12.98 0.40 -38.58
CA GLY A 291 -13.36 0.01 -39.94
C GLY A 291 -12.21 -0.58 -40.75
N ARG A 292 -10.96 -0.26 -40.38
CA ARG A 292 -9.74 -0.71 -41.07
C ARG A 292 -8.90 -1.68 -40.23
N GLU A 293 -8.08 -2.46 -40.89
CA GLU A 293 -7.11 -3.39 -40.30
C GLU A 293 -5.81 -3.27 -41.07
N VAL A 294 -4.70 -3.01 -40.38
CA VAL A 294 -3.37 -2.99 -40.99
C VAL A 294 -2.61 -4.22 -40.54
N VAL A 295 -2.25 -5.07 -41.51
CA VAL A 295 -1.58 -6.35 -41.27
C VAL A 295 -0.20 -6.32 -41.88
N LEU A 296 0.79 -6.68 -41.07
CA LEU A 296 2.10 -7.11 -41.52
C LEU A 296 2.10 -8.64 -41.54
N GLY A 297 2.28 -9.24 -42.71
CA GLY A 297 2.19 -10.69 -42.89
C GLY A 297 3.24 -11.23 -43.85
N GLU A 298 3.50 -12.53 -43.75
CA GLU A 298 4.47 -13.25 -44.57
C GLU A 298 3.75 -14.31 -45.41
N ASP A 299 4.08 -14.41 -46.71
CA ASP A 299 3.58 -15.48 -47.57
C ASP A 299 4.38 -16.80 -47.40
N GLU A 300 3.99 -17.83 -48.15
CA GLU A 300 4.66 -19.15 -48.10
C GLU A 300 6.14 -19.11 -48.55
N ASP A 301 6.51 -18.11 -49.35
CA ASP A 301 7.88 -17.90 -49.86
C ASP A 301 8.74 -17.06 -48.91
N GLY A 302 8.20 -16.64 -47.76
CA GLY A 302 8.91 -15.81 -46.79
C GLY A 302 8.94 -14.31 -47.15
N ARG A 303 8.13 -13.85 -48.12
CA ARG A 303 8.07 -12.43 -48.48
C ARG A 303 7.14 -11.69 -47.54
N THR A 304 7.59 -10.52 -47.06
CA THR A 304 6.84 -9.70 -46.11
C THR A 304 5.98 -8.66 -46.83
N TYR A 305 4.70 -8.59 -46.48
CA TYR A 305 3.72 -7.65 -47.01
C TYR A 305 3.15 -6.79 -45.89
N LEU A 306 2.91 -5.52 -46.20
CA LEU A 306 2.16 -4.60 -45.36
C LEU A 306 0.91 -4.16 -46.13
N ALA A 307 -0.28 -4.49 -45.61
CA ALA A 307 -1.54 -4.17 -46.27
C ALA A 307 -2.55 -3.54 -45.31
N GLU A 308 -3.27 -2.51 -45.78
CA GLU A 308 -4.51 -2.05 -45.17
C GLU A 308 -5.70 -2.83 -45.77
N LEU A 309 -6.60 -3.27 -44.91
CA LEU A 309 -7.75 -4.09 -45.24
C LEU A 309 -9.02 -3.45 -44.64
N ARG A 310 -10.11 -3.45 -45.41
CA ARG A 310 -11.44 -3.10 -44.91
C ARG A 310 -12.00 -4.26 -44.08
N ARG A 311 -12.45 -4.00 -42.84
CA ARG A 311 -12.95 -5.06 -41.92
C ARG A 311 -14.36 -5.53 -42.24
N PHE A 312 -15.24 -4.62 -42.67
CA PHE A 312 -16.67 -4.89 -42.85
C PHE A 312 -17.12 -4.61 -44.29
N ASP A 313 -17.97 -5.50 -44.82
CA ASP A 313 -18.79 -5.23 -46.00
C ASP A 313 -19.95 -4.28 -45.65
N ASP A 314 -20.67 -3.80 -46.67
CA ASP A 314 -21.79 -2.88 -46.51
C ASP A 314 -22.98 -3.50 -45.75
N ASP A 315 -23.04 -4.83 -45.62
CA ASP A 315 -24.02 -5.58 -44.84
C ASP A 315 -23.56 -5.93 -43.41
N GLY A 316 -22.33 -5.53 -43.05
CA GLY A 316 -21.72 -5.80 -41.75
C GLY A 316 -20.98 -7.14 -41.66
N THR A 317 -20.95 -7.93 -42.74
CA THR A 317 -20.16 -9.17 -42.80
C THR A 317 -18.68 -8.85 -42.70
N ARG A 318 -17.94 -9.65 -41.92
CA ARG A 318 -16.49 -9.50 -41.79
C ARG A 318 -15.77 -10.00 -43.04
N ARG A 319 -14.94 -9.15 -43.62
CA ARG A 319 -14.16 -9.45 -44.83
C ARG A 319 -12.86 -10.20 -44.56
N VAL A 320 -12.33 -10.03 -43.36
CA VAL A 320 -11.03 -10.58 -42.96
C VAL A 320 -11.25 -11.57 -41.83
N ARG A 321 -10.59 -12.73 -41.93
CA ARG A 321 -10.65 -13.78 -40.92
C ARG A 321 -9.24 -14.12 -40.46
N PHE A 322 -9.09 -14.24 -39.14
CA PHE A 322 -7.85 -14.57 -38.47
C PHE A 322 -7.98 -15.92 -37.78
N THR A 323 -7.10 -16.88 -38.09
CA THR A 323 -7.19 -18.24 -37.56
C THR A 323 -5.82 -18.91 -37.53
N GLY A 324 -5.43 -19.46 -36.38
CA GLY A 324 -4.21 -20.24 -36.20
C GLY A 324 -2.91 -19.48 -36.45
N GLY A 325 -2.88 -18.16 -36.25
CA GLY A 325 -1.71 -17.33 -36.55
C GLY A 325 -1.66 -16.79 -37.99
N PHE A 326 -2.73 -16.98 -38.76
CA PHE A 326 -2.80 -16.58 -40.17
C PHE A 326 -3.98 -15.64 -40.44
N VAL A 327 -3.86 -14.85 -41.51
CA VAL A 327 -4.95 -14.08 -42.12
C VAL A 327 -5.36 -14.73 -43.44
N ASP A 328 -6.67 -14.94 -43.61
CA ASP A 328 -7.26 -15.41 -44.86
C ASP A 328 -7.71 -14.21 -45.69
N LEU A 329 -7.11 -14.04 -46.87
CA LEU A 329 -7.41 -12.96 -47.81
C LEU A 329 -8.29 -13.45 -48.97
N SER A 330 -8.90 -12.50 -49.67
CA SER A 330 -9.69 -12.79 -50.87
C SER A 330 -8.85 -13.51 -51.93
N GLY A 331 -9.42 -14.55 -52.55
CA GLY A 331 -8.73 -15.35 -53.58
C GLY A 331 -7.97 -16.57 -53.04
N GLY A 332 -8.13 -16.91 -51.75
CA GLY A 332 -7.52 -18.10 -51.14
C GLY A 332 -6.06 -17.91 -50.73
N VAL A 333 -5.57 -16.66 -50.77
CA VAL A 333 -4.23 -16.29 -50.31
C VAL A 333 -4.23 -16.25 -48.79
N ARG A 334 -3.18 -16.81 -48.18
CA ARG A 334 -3.03 -16.88 -46.73
C ARG A 334 -1.66 -16.38 -46.33
N TRP A 335 -1.61 -15.49 -45.34
CA TRP A 335 -0.34 -15.00 -44.79
C TRP A 335 -0.20 -15.36 -43.33
N ARG A 336 1.02 -15.70 -42.92
CA ARG A 336 1.40 -15.80 -41.51
C ARG A 336 1.45 -14.38 -40.93
N VAL A 337 0.69 -14.13 -39.87
CA VAL A 337 0.61 -12.79 -39.28
C VAL A 337 1.85 -12.53 -38.45
N LEU A 338 2.54 -11.42 -38.74
CA LEU A 338 3.66 -10.90 -37.94
C LEU A 338 3.18 -9.84 -36.95
N ARG A 339 2.29 -8.94 -37.39
CA ARG A 339 1.70 -7.92 -36.54
C ARG A 339 0.37 -7.40 -37.10
N ARG A 340 -0.52 -6.95 -36.20
CA ARG A 340 -1.80 -6.33 -36.52
C ARG A 340 -1.96 -5.01 -35.80
N THR A 341 -2.40 -3.98 -36.50
CA THR A 341 -2.71 -2.67 -35.90
C THR A 341 -3.96 -2.06 -36.52
N ALA A 342 -4.58 -1.12 -35.81
CA ALA A 342 -5.77 -0.42 -36.29
C ALA A 342 -5.47 0.67 -37.33
N THR A 343 -4.21 1.10 -37.49
CA THR A 343 -3.81 2.20 -38.38
C THR A 343 -2.36 2.04 -38.83
N TYR A 344 -2.01 2.62 -39.99
CA TYR A 344 -0.62 2.68 -40.45
C TYR A 344 0.30 3.38 -39.46
N SER A 345 -0.17 4.45 -38.79
CA SER A 345 0.60 5.14 -37.76
C SER A 345 0.88 4.24 -36.56
N GLY A 346 -0.04 3.33 -36.23
CA GLY A 346 0.19 2.26 -35.25
C GLY A 346 1.29 1.32 -35.71
N MET A 347 1.18 0.79 -36.93
CA MET A 347 2.19 -0.11 -37.49
C MET A 347 3.58 0.53 -37.60
N ALA A 348 3.65 1.80 -38.01
CA ALA A 348 4.91 2.53 -38.12
C ALA A 348 5.66 2.59 -36.78
N ARG A 349 4.94 2.85 -35.67
CA ARG A 349 5.54 2.81 -34.33
C ARG A 349 6.10 1.44 -33.98
N GLU A 350 5.37 0.36 -34.28
CA GLU A 350 5.84 -1.01 -34.03
C GLU A 350 7.07 -1.37 -34.86
N LEU A 351 7.14 -0.86 -36.10
CA LEU A 351 8.28 -1.05 -37.00
C LEU A 351 9.50 -0.24 -36.57
N GLU A 352 9.33 0.95 -36.01
CA GLU A 352 10.44 1.76 -35.47
C GLU A 352 11.06 1.16 -34.18
N ASP A 353 10.29 0.32 -33.48
CA ASP A 353 10.67 -0.36 -32.23
C ASP A 353 11.36 -1.73 -32.51
N GLU A 354 10.91 -2.83 -31.88
CA GLU A 354 11.57 -4.15 -31.92
C GLU A 354 11.39 -4.88 -33.26
N LEU A 355 10.30 -4.64 -33.98
CA LEU A 355 9.89 -5.44 -35.13
C LEU A 355 10.82 -5.26 -36.33
N ALA A 356 11.49 -4.10 -36.48
CA ALA A 356 12.49 -3.87 -37.53
C ALA A 356 13.66 -4.85 -37.47
N THR A 357 14.03 -5.32 -36.27
CA THR A 357 15.15 -6.27 -36.12
C THR A 357 14.78 -7.70 -36.54
N GLN A 358 13.49 -7.99 -36.65
CA GLN A 358 12.96 -9.32 -36.95
C GLN A 358 12.62 -9.53 -38.44
N ILE A 359 12.60 -8.47 -39.23
CA ILE A 359 12.25 -8.52 -40.66
C ILE A 359 13.54 -8.56 -41.50
N SER A 360 13.72 -9.63 -42.27
CA SER A 360 14.82 -9.75 -43.23
C SER A 360 14.32 -9.43 -44.64
N GLY A 361 14.73 -8.28 -45.18
CA GLY A 361 14.48 -7.91 -46.58
C GLY A 361 13.50 -6.75 -46.79
N GLU A 362 13.03 -6.60 -48.03
CA GLU A 362 12.11 -5.52 -48.42
C GLU A 362 10.67 -5.84 -48.01
N ILE A 363 9.97 -4.84 -47.48
CA ILE A 363 8.54 -4.92 -47.17
C ILE A 363 7.74 -4.45 -48.39
N VAL A 364 6.91 -5.33 -48.94
CA VAL A 364 6.00 -4.97 -50.04
C VAL A 364 4.77 -4.28 -49.47
N VAL A 365 4.67 -2.96 -49.67
CA VAL A 365 3.50 -2.19 -49.24
C VAL A 365 2.40 -2.30 -50.29
N ILE A 366 1.25 -2.86 -49.90
CA ILE A 366 0.03 -2.85 -50.68
C ILE A 366 -0.79 -1.64 -50.22
N ASP A 367 -0.72 -0.58 -51.01
CA ASP A 367 -1.47 0.65 -50.77
C ASP A 367 -2.89 0.50 -51.34
N ALA A 368 -3.88 0.82 -50.52
CA ALA A 368 -5.28 0.78 -50.89
C ALA A 368 -6.00 1.98 -50.26
N ASP A 369 -6.55 2.86 -51.09
CA ASP A 369 -7.35 4.00 -50.62
C ASP A 369 -8.81 3.57 -50.46
N PHE A 370 -9.22 3.40 -49.21
CA PHE A 370 -10.60 3.05 -48.85
C PHE A 370 -11.47 4.26 -48.46
N GLY A 371 -10.93 5.48 -48.41
CA GLY A 371 -11.63 6.64 -47.84
C GLY A 371 -11.92 6.50 -46.34
N ASP A 372 -13.00 7.13 -45.85
CA ASP A 372 -13.35 7.14 -44.41
C ASP A 372 -14.19 5.92 -43.99
N ILE A 373 -13.58 4.73 -44.04
CA ILE A 373 -14.24 3.47 -43.63
C ILE A 373 -14.57 3.41 -42.13
N ASP A 374 -13.95 4.27 -41.32
CA ASP A 374 -14.24 4.38 -39.89
C ASP A 374 -15.55 5.13 -39.59
N ASP A 375 -16.11 5.84 -40.57
CA ASP A 375 -17.43 6.49 -40.46
C ASP A 375 -18.61 5.59 -40.84
N THR A 376 -18.34 4.34 -41.25
CA THR A 376 -19.41 3.39 -41.56
C THR A 376 -20.18 2.96 -40.29
N PRO A 377 -21.50 2.67 -40.39
CA PRO A 377 -22.31 2.32 -39.22
C PRO A 377 -21.76 1.14 -38.40
N PHE A 378 -21.22 0.11 -39.07
CA PHE A 378 -20.65 -1.05 -38.40
C PHE A 378 -19.32 -0.73 -37.71
N ALA A 379 -18.47 0.10 -38.31
CA ALA A 379 -17.25 0.57 -37.66
C ALA A 379 -17.57 1.40 -36.40
N GLN A 380 -18.56 2.30 -36.49
CA GLN A 380 -19.02 3.11 -35.35
C GLN A 380 -19.63 2.25 -34.24
N ALA A 381 -20.43 1.22 -34.59
CA ALA A 381 -20.97 0.29 -33.61
C ALA A 381 -19.88 -0.51 -32.88
N HIS A 382 -18.87 -0.98 -33.60
CA HIS A 382 -17.71 -1.64 -33.00
C HIS A 382 -16.87 -0.70 -32.13
N ALA A 383 -16.68 0.55 -32.55
CA ALA A 383 -15.99 1.56 -31.74
C ALA A 383 -16.73 1.85 -30.42
N ALA A 384 -18.06 1.97 -30.47
CA ALA A 384 -18.88 2.14 -29.28
C ALA A 384 -18.81 0.92 -28.35
N GLY A 385 -18.84 -0.30 -28.91
CA GLY A 385 -18.68 -1.54 -28.13
C GLY A 385 -17.31 -1.64 -27.46
N TYR A 386 -16.24 -1.30 -28.18
CA TYR A 386 -14.88 -1.24 -27.63
C TYR A 386 -14.79 -0.27 -26.45
N GLN A 387 -15.31 0.95 -26.64
CA GLN A 387 -15.30 1.98 -25.61
C GLN A 387 -16.08 1.54 -24.36
N ALA A 388 -17.26 0.94 -24.55
CA ALA A 388 -18.05 0.41 -23.43
C ALA A 388 -17.32 -0.68 -22.63
N VAL A 389 -16.53 -1.55 -23.28
CA VAL A 389 -15.75 -2.59 -22.57
C VAL A 389 -14.61 -1.96 -21.76
N ILE A 390 -13.92 -0.95 -22.31
CA ILE A 390 -12.86 -0.23 -21.59
C ILE A 390 -13.43 0.55 -20.40
N GLU A 391 -14.56 1.24 -20.58
CA GLU A 391 -15.22 2.02 -19.53
C GLU A 391 -15.81 1.14 -18.42
N ALA A 392 -16.21 -0.11 -18.73
CA ALA A 392 -16.75 -1.05 -17.76
C ALA A 392 -15.68 -1.91 -17.05
N ALA A 393 -14.39 -1.75 -17.39
CA ALA A 393 -13.33 -2.56 -16.83
C ALA A 393 -13.10 -2.23 -15.35
N THR A 394 -13.33 -3.20 -14.46
CA THR A 394 -13.16 -3.02 -13.00
C THR A 394 -11.70 -2.93 -12.57
N ASP A 395 -10.80 -3.54 -13.33
CA ASP A 395 -9.35 -3.48 -13.13
C ASP A 395 -8.64 -3.26 -14.48
N PRO A 396 -8.66 -2.02 -14.99
CA PRO A 396 -8.19 -1.72 -16.34
C PRO A 396 -6.68 -1.87 -16.51
N LEU A 397 -5.91 -1.92 -15.42
CA LEU A 397 -4.46 -2.07 -15.44
C LEU A 397 -4.03 -3.54 -15.34
N THR A 398 -4.93 -4.49 -15.52
CA THR A 398 -4.57 -5.91 -15.59
C THR A 398 -4.31 -6.33 -17.04
N CYS A 399 -3.18 -6.98 -17.29
CA CYS A 399 -2.86 -7.51 -18.62
C CYS A 399 -3.75 -8.69 -19.00
N LEU A 400 -4.36 -8.64 -20.19
CA LEU A 400 -5.21 -9.71 -20.71
C LEU A 400 -4.50 -11.06 -20.90
N VAL A 401 -3.17 -11.06 -20.98
CA VAL A 401 -2.39 -12.24 -21.36
C VAL A 401 -1.84 -12.97 -20.15
N CYS A 402 -1.09 -12.26 -19.30
CA CYS A 402 -0.44 -12.86 -18.14
C CYS A 402 -1.25 -12.69 -16.85
N GLY A 403 -2.22 -11.78 -16.82
CA GLY A 403 -2.98 -11.42 -15.62
C GLY A 403 -2.22 -10.57 -14.62
N CYS A 404 -0.97 -10.16 -14.92
CA CYS A 404 -0.19 -9.27 -14.05
C CYS A 404 -0.59 -7.80 -14.25
N THR A 405 -0.32 -6.99 -13.24
CA THR A 405 -0.52 -5.54 -13.26
C THR A 405 0.38 -4.87 -14.29
N ILE A 406 -0.14 -3.85 -14.96
CA ILE A 406 0.55 -2.98 -15.89
C ILE A 406 0.92 -1.71 -15.14
N SER A 407 2.22 -1.55 -14.89
CA SER A 407 2.80 -0.33 -14.31
C SER A 407 3.89 0.27 -15.20
N GLN A 408 3.74 0.12 -16.51
CA GLN A 408 4.66 0.65 -17.51
C GLN A 408 4.00 1.70 -18.38
N ASP A 409 4.77 2.70 -18.80
CA ASP A 409 4.34 3.59 -19.87
C ASP A 409 4.25 2.82 -21.20
N ARG A 410 3.35 3.26 -22.09
CA ARG A 410 3.19 2.70 -23.45
C ARG A 410 2.75 1.23 -23.53
N ALA A 411 2.05 0.70 -22.52
CA ALA A 411 1.36 -0.58 -22.66
C ALA A 411 0.35 -0.56 -23.82
N HIS A 412 0.16 -1.68 -24.51
CA HIS A 412 -0.70 -1.73 -25.69
C HIS A 412 -2.15 -1.95 -25.30
N SER A 413 -3.04 -1.17 -25.91
CA SER A 413 -4.47 -1.44 -25.87
C SER A 413 -4.83 -2.25 -27.10
N VAL A 414 -5.40 -3.44 -26.89
CA VAL A 414 -5.59 -4.44 -27.95
C VAL A 414 -7.03 -4.93 -28.03
N GLU A 415 -7.39 -5.37 -29.22
CA GLU A 415 -8.58 -6.14 -29.52
C GLU A 415 -8.15 -7.57 -29.90
N VAL A 416 -8.66 -8.55 -29.17
CA VAL A 416 -8.56 -9.98 -29.52
C VAL A 416 -9.77 -10.31 -30.38
N ASP A 417 -9.54 -10.34 -31.68
CA ASP A 417 -10.57 -10.57 -32.70
C ASP A 417 -10.07 -11.60 -33.71
N ASP A 418 -10.08 -12.87 -33.28
CA ASP A 418 -9.76 -14.04 -34.09
C ASP A 418 -10.75 -15.17 -33.82
N VAL A 419 -10.75 -16.20 -34.66
CA VAL A 419 -11.75 -17.30 -34.60
C VAL A 419 -11.49 -18.25 -33.42
N ASP A 420 -10.25 -18.33 -32.96
CA ASP A 420 -9.84 -19.31 -31.97
C ASP A 420 -10.14 -18.84 -30.53
N HIS A 421 -10.36 -17.53 -30.35
CA HIS A 421 -10.56 -16.91 -29.04
C HIS A 421 -11.87 -16.12 -28.94
N PRO A 422 -12.51 -16.06 -27.76
CA PRO A 422 -13.59 -15.12 -27.51
C PRO A 422 -13.16 -13.68 -27.75
N TYR A 423 -14.09 -12.83 -28.18
CA TYR A 423 -13.85 -11.41 -28.33
C TYR A 423 -13.45 -10.77 -26.99
N GLN A 424 -12.29 -10.13 -26.95
CA GLN A 424 -11.78 -9.45 -25.76
C GLN A 424 -11.14 -8.11 -26.13
N VAL A 425 -11.23 -7.15 -25.21
CA VAL A 425 -10.64 -5.83 -25.32
C VAL A 425 -9.99 -5.50 -23.98
N GLY A 426 -8.81 -4.90 -24.01
CA GLY A 426 -8.10 -4.55 -22.78
C GLY A 426 -6.64 -4.18 -23.05
N LEU A 427 -5.87 -4.15 -21.97
CA LEU A 427 -4.46 -3.81 -22.02
C LEU A 427 -3.58 -5.06 -22.05
N VAL A 428 -2.43 -4.95 -22.68
CA VAL A 428 -1.41 -5.99 -22.76
C VAL A 428 -0.05 -5.34 -22.60
N HIS A 429 0.82 -5.97 -21.80
CA HIS A 429 2.20 -5.50 -21.70
C HIS A 429 2.93 -5.61 -23.04
N ARG A 430 3.91 -4.74 -23.29
CA ARG A 430 4.73 -4.76 -24.51
C ARG A 430 5.28 -6.16 -24.83
N HIS A 431 5.91 -6.81 -23.84
CA HIS A 431 6.45 -8.17 -23.97
C HIS A 431 5.38 -9.30 -24.06
N CYS A 432 4.14 -9.05 -23.68
CA CYS A 432 3.04 -10.03 -23.76
C CYS A 432 2.30 -9.96 -25.11
N LEU A 433 2.68 -9.02 -25.98
CA LEU A 433 1.98 -8.73 -27.21
C LEU A 433 2.19 -9.82 -28.27
N ARG A 434 1.14 -10.59 -28.56
CA ARG A 434 1.14 -11.64 -29.58
C ARG A 434 0.87 -11.05 -30.98
N PRO A 435 1.37 -11.69 -32.06
CA PRO A 435 1.10 -11.25 -33.45
C PRO A 435 -0.37 -11.07 -33.79
N MET A 436 -1.23 -11.92 -33.21
CA MET A 436 -2.67 -11.94 -33.46
C MET A 436 -3.45 -10.86 -32.72
N HIS A 437 -2.86 -10.20 -31.72
CA HIS A 437 -3.50 -9.07 -31.06
C HIS A 437 -3.55 -7.88 -32.01
N ARG A 438 -4.74 -7.33 -32.24
CA ARG A 438 -4.89 -6.11 -33.01
C ARG A 438 -4.63 -4.92 -32.09
N ILE A 439 -3.50 -4.23 -32.29
CA ILE A 439 -3.18 -3.03 -31.52
C ILE A 439 -4.10 -1.89 -31.95
N ILE A 440 -4.88 -1.39 -31.00
CA ILE A 440 -5.78 -0.25 -31.19
C ILE A 440 -5.05 1.05 -30.87
N GLY A 441 -4.28 1.03 -29.78
CA GLY A 441 -3.56 2.19 -29.29
C GLY A 441 -2.52 1.80 -28.25
N VAL A 442 -1.94 2.83 -27.63
CA VAL A 442 -1.00 2.69 -26.52
C VAL A 442 -1.49 3.54 -25.36
N VAL A 443 -1.29 3.05 -24.15
CA VAL A 443 -1.54 3.79 -22.91
C VAL A 443 -0.40 4.76 -22.72
N LYS A 444 -0.71 6.03 -22.45
CA LYS A 444 0.27 6.99 -21.95
C LYS A 444 0.06 7.13 -20.46
N ALA A 445 1.06 6.71 -19.71
CA ALA A 445 1.05 6.80 -18.25
C ALA A 445 2.37 7.47 -17.83
N GLU A 446 2.39 8.80 -17.89
CA GLU A 446 3.57 9.61 -17.53
C GLU A 446 4.08 9.30 -16.12
N ALA A 447 3.16 9.00 -15.20
CA ALA A 447 3.39 8.38 -13.90
C ALA A 447 4.38 7.19 -13.89
N PHE A 448 4.20 6.25 -14.82
CA PHE A 448 5.05 5.08 -14.95
C PHE A 448 6.32 5.37 -15.74
N ALA A 449 6.30 6.39 -16.61
CA ALA A 449 7.49 6.86 -17.30
C ALA A 449 8.53 7.45 -16.32
N ALA A 450 8.08 8.03 -15.20
CA ALA A 450 8.94 8.60 -14.16
C ALA A 450 9.64 7.55 -13.27
N THR A 451 9.13 6.30 -13.21
CA THR A 451 9.72 5.21 -12.39
C THR A 451 9.98 3.96 -13.26
N PRO A 452 10.86 4.04 -14.28
CA PRO A 452 11.01 2.99 -15.28
C PRO A 452 11.63 1.69 -14.76
N SER A 453 12.19 1.72 -13.55
CA SER A 453 12.95 0.62 -12.96
C SER A 453 12.05 -0.47 -12.32
N LEU A 454 10.85 -0.11 -11.86
CA LEU A 454 9.88 -1.06 -11.28
C LEU A 454 8.83 -1.49 -12.30
N ILE A 455 9.27 -2.32 -13.25
CA ILE A 455 8.39 -2.86 -14.29
C ILE A 455 7.37 -3.82 -13.66
N ASP A 456 6.10 -3.60 -13.99
CA ASP A 456 4.94 -4.43 -13.62
C ASP A 456 4.73 -4.63 -12.12
N PHE A 457 5.14 -3.64 -11.33
CA PHE A 457 4.99 -3.64 -9.89
C PHE A 457 3.53 -3.33 -9.48
N ASP A 458 2.94 -4.21 -8.69
CA ASP A 458 1.58 -4.03 -8.18
C ASP A 458 1.55 -3.10 -6.95
N TYR A 459 1.62 -1.80 -7.21
CA TYR A 459 1.59 -0.74 -6.19
C TYR A 459 0.36 -0.83 -5.29
N LYS A 460 -0.81 -1.20 -5.84
CA LYS A 460 -2.06 -1.28 -5.07
C LYS A 460 -1.99 -2.39 -4.04
N THR A 461 -1.58 -3.60 -4.46
CA THR A 461 -1.35 -4.71 -3.51
C THR A 461 -0.26 -4.35 -2.51
N TRP A 462 0.85 -3.74 -2.96
CA TRP A 462 1.92 -3.32 -2.06
C TRP A 462 1.44 -2.40 -0.95
N ILE A 463 0.78 -1.29 -1.31
CA ILE A 463 0.29 -0.27 -0.38
C ILE A 463 -0.71 -0.89 0.60
N ASN A 464 -1.65 -1.69 0.12
CA ASN A 464 -2.65 -2.33 0.98
C ASN A 464 -2.03 -3.33 1.97
N GLN A 465 -1.03 -4.11 1.55
CA GLN A 465 -0.35 -5.06 2.44
C GLN A 465 0.67 -4.40 3.37
N MET A 466 1.18 -3.22 3.02
CA MET A 466 2.09 -2.46 3.88
C MET A 466 1.42 -2.00 5.18
N ARG A 467 0.09 -1.76 5.15
CA ARG A 467 -0.69 -1.50 6.36
C ARG A 467 -0.60 -2.71 7.30
N GLY A 468 0.07 -2.54 8.44
CA GLY A 468 0.28 -3.64 9.38
C GLY A 468 1.34 -4.67 8.95
N GLY A 469 2.04 -4.47 7.83
CA GLY A 469 3.09 -5.35 7.33
C GLY A 469 4.51 -5.04 7.83
N GLN A 470 5.47 -5.86 7.42
CA GLN A 470 6.91 -5.73 7.65
C GLN A 470 7.33 -5.68 9.13
N GLY A 471 6.57 -6.34 10.01
CA GLY A 471 6.76 -6.29 11.46
C GLY A 471 8.21 -6.42 11.95
N ILE A 472 8.98 -7.36 11.43
CA ILE A 472 10.38 -7.61 11.84
C ILE A 472 11.38 -6.58 11.30
N TRP A 473 11.09 -6.00 10.14
CA TRP A 473 11.99 -5.05 9.46
C TRP A 473 11.90 -3.66 10.09
N ARG A 474 10.79 -3.34 10.75
CA ARG A 474 10.55 -2.04 11.41
C ARG A 474 11.62 -1.67 12.45
N SER A 475 11.97 -2.62 13.32
CA SER A 475 12.89 -2.36 14.45
C SER A 475 14.37 -2.33 14.06
N SER A 476 14.72 -2.82 12.87
CA SER A 476 16.10 -3.02 12.44
C SER A 476 16.61 -1.93 11.50
N ARG A 477 15.72 -1.08 10.96
CA ARG A 477 16.09 0.05 10.07
C ARG A 477 16.57 1.32 10.79
N GLY A 478 16.29 1.47 12.09
CA GLY A 478 16.68 2.65 12.89
C GLY A 478 17.95 2.47 13.73
N SER A 479 18.40 1.22 13.91
CA SER A 479 19.65 0.92 14.60
C SER A 479 20.80 1.03 13.60
N GLY A 480 21.71 1.98 13.77
CA GLY A 480 22.89 2.23 12.93
C GLY A 480 23.92 1.08 12.83
N ASN A 481 23.50 -0.17 13.05
CA ASN A 481 24.27 -1.36 12.73
C ASN A 481 24.11 -1.67 11.24
N ALA A 482 25.04 -1.13 10.44
CA ALA A 482 25.17 -1.34 9.01
C ALA A 482 25.78 -2.72 8.64
N GLY A 483 25.52 -3.76 9.43
CA GLY A 483 26.11 -5.09 9.24
C GLY A 483 25.09 -6.14 8.83
N LEU A 484 25.58 -7.31 8.39
CA LEU A 484 24.74 -8.47 8.06
C LEU A 484 24.02 -9.03 9.30
N LEU A 485 22.69 -9.03 9.28
CA LEU A 485 21.85 -9.55 10.34
C LEU A 485 21.31 -10.94 9.98
N ARG A 486 21.26 -11.86 10.95
CA ARG A 486 20.66 -13.19 10.76
C ARG A 486 19.26 -13.23 11.33
N VAL A 487 18.30 -13.68 10.51
CA VAL A 487 16.89 -13.82 10.88
C VAL A 487 16.52 -15.30 10.85
N GLY A 488 16.07 -15.81 11.99
CA GLY A 488 15.55 -17.17 12.09
C GLY A 488 14.10 -17.26 11.63
N TRP A 489 13.89 -17.99 10.55
CA TRP A 489 12.56 -18.38 10.07
C TRP A 489 12.19 -19.76 10.61
N ASN A 490 11.00 -19.88 11.19
CA ASN A 490 10.51 -21.16 11.71
C ASN A 490 9.29 -21.63 10.89
N PRO A 491 9.42 -22.71 10.08
CA PRO A 491 8.31 -23.23 9.27
C PRO A 491 7.17 -23.80 10.11
N ARG A 492 7.41 -24.18 11.37
CA ARG A 492 6.38 -24.71 12.28
C ARG A 492 5.49 -23.61 12.88
N ASN A 493 5.90 -22.36 12.72
CA ASN A 493 5.14 -21.19 13.15
C ASN A 493 4.32 -20.60 11.99
N SER A 494 4.10 -21.34 10.90
CA SER A 494 3.27 -20.91 9.79
C SER A 494 1.86 -20.55 10.29
N GLY A 495 1.42 -19.36 9.89
CA GLY A 495 0.41 -18.58 10.61
C GLY A 495 -0.95 -19.26 10.82
N GLY A 496 -1.57 -18.91 11.96
CA GLY A 496 -3.01 -19.10 12.18
C GLY A 496 -3.37 -20.32 13.03
N THR A 497 -3.03 -20.31 14.31
CA THR A 497 -3.79 -21.17 15.24
C THR A 497 -5.22 -20.64 15.32
N THR A 498 -6.20 -21.50 15.10
CA THR A 498 -7.61 -21.16 15.33
C THR A 498 -7.97 -21.44 16.78
N GLY A 499 -8.91 -20.66 17.32
CA GLY A 499 -9.40 -20.87 18.67
C GLY A 499 -9.68 -19.57 19.43
N GLY A 500 -10.47 -19.71 20.49
CA GLY A 500 -10.91 -18.61 21.35
C GLY A 500 -10.09 -18.45 22.63
N TRP A 501 -8.90 -19.06 22.73
CA TRP A 501 -8.03 -18.94 23.90
C TRP A 501 -6.63 -18.45 23.51
N ALA A 502 -5.99 -17.71 24.41
CA ALA A 502 -4.60 -17.25 24.31
C ALA A 502 -3.92 -17.28 25.68
N VAL A 503 -2.62 -16.99 25.70
CA VAL A 503 -1.87 -16.79 26.95
C VAL A 503 -1.68 -15.29 27.19
N GLU A 504 -2.22 -14.80 28.30
CA GLU A 504 -1.98 -13.46 28.84
C GLU A 504 -0.92 -13.55 29.94
N TYR A 505 -0.07 -12.53 30.05
CA TYR A 505 0.87 -12.39 31.16
C TYR A 505 0.81 -11.00 31.76
N ASP A 506 0.93 -10.96 33.09
CA ASP A 506 0.96 -9.72 33.86
C ASP A 506 2.39 -9.22 34.03
N LEU A 507 2.52 -7.90 34.04
CA LEU A 507 3.76 -7.19 34.27
C LEU A 507 3.75 -6.52 35.64
N SER A 508 4.94 -6.32 36.21
CA SER A 508 5.12 -5.73 37.55
C SER A 508 4.62 -4.29 37.67
N ASP A 509 4.42 -3.61 36.55
CA ASP A 509 3.84 -2.26 36.47
C ASP A 509 2.29 -2.26 36.45
N GLY A 510 1.68 -3.44 36.59
CA GLY A 510 0.23 -3.63 36.58
C GLY A 510 -0.39 -3.70 35.18
N THR A 511 0.42 -3.66 34.12
CA THR A 511 -0.06 -3.89 32.76
C THR A 511 -0.09 -5.38 32.43
N SER A 512 -0.92 -5.76 31.45
CA SER A 512 -0.91 -7.11 30.89
C SER A 512 -0.64 -7.08 29.39
N ARG A 513 -0.14 -8.21 28.90
CA ARG A 513 0.22 -8.44 27.50
C ARG A 513 -0.16 -9.86 27.11
N TYR A 514 -0.22 -10.11 25.81
CA TYR A 514 -0.47 -11.44 25.26
C TYR A 514 0.80 -12.00 24.64
N VAL A 515 0.92 -13.32 24.65
CA VAL A 515 1.96 -14.01 23.89
C VAL A 515 1.71 -13.73 22.41
N LEU A 516 2.73 -13.19 21.74
CA LEU A 516 2.69 -12.90 20.32
C LEU A 516 3.52 -13.94 19.56
N VAL A 517 3.01 -14.41 18.43
CA VAL A 517 3.77 -15.15 17.43
C VAL A 517 3.69 -14.34 16.14
N ARG A 518 4.86 -13.95 15.60
CA ARG A 518 4.95 -13.09 14.41
C ARG A 518 4.10 -11.82 14.55
N GLY A 519 4.19 -11.19 15.73
CA GLY A 519 3.45 -9.95 16.07
C GLY A 519 1.94 -10.12 16.27
N ARG A 520 1.35 -11.30 16.05
CA ARG A 520 -0.08 -11.57 16.30
C ARG A 520 -0.31 -12.27 17.62
N VAL A 521 -1.42 -11.97 18.29
CA VAL A 521 -1.85 -12.72 19.50
C VAL A 521 -1.94 -14.21 19.17
N HIS A 522 -1.17 -15.03 19.89
CA HIS A 522 -1.15 -16.48 19.68
C HIS A 522 -2.46 -17.10 20.20
N ARG A 523 -3.19 -17.73 19.28
CA ARG A 523 -4.47 -18.39 19.55
C ARG A 523 -4.30 -19.88 19.82
N GLY A 524 -5.33 -20.51 20.35
CA GLY A 524 -5.43 -21.95 20.43
C GLY A 524 -6.71 -22.38 21.11
N ASN A 525 -6.85 -23.69 21.32
CA ASN A 525 -7.86 -24.21 22.23
C ASN A 525 -7.42 -24.07 23.70
N ARG A 526 -8.36 -24.26 24.62
CA ARG A 526 -8.12 -24.14 26.07
C ARG A 526 -6.93 -24.98 26.55
N ARG A 527 -6.81 -26.23 26.08
CA ARG A 527 -5.75 -27.16 26.49
C ARG A 527 -4.38 -26.65 26.05
N GLN A 528 -4.26 -26.20 24.79
CA GLN A 528 -3.03 -25.64 24.24
C GLN A 528 -2.59 -24.39 25.02
N ALA A 529 -3.52 -23.47 25.28
CA ALA A 529 -3.22 -22.25 26.04
C ALA A 529 -2.79 -22.57 27.49
N GLN A 530 -3.46 -23.52 28.16
CA GLN A 530 -3.08 -23.95 29.51
C GLN A 530 -1.69 -24.61 29.56
N GLN A 531 -1.40 -25.47 28.57
CA GLN A 531 -0.09 -26.11 28.46
C GLN A 531 1.02 -25.08 28.22
N MET A 532 0.80 -24.13 27.30
CA MET A 532 1.76 -23.07 27.00
C MET A 532 1.97 -22.14 28.19
N ALA A 533 0.89 -21.73 28.88
CA ALA A 533 1.01 -20.92 30.10
C ALA A 533 1.84 -21.64 31.17
N GLY A 534 1.59 -22.94 31.40
CA GLY A 534 2.38 -23.75 32.34
C GLY A 534 3.86 -23.84 31.95
N GLN A 535 4.17 -24.05 30.67
CA GLN A 535 5.56 -24.06 30.17
C GLN A 535 6.25 -22.72 30.40
N LEU A 536 5.60 -21.61 30.04
CA LEU A 536 6.15 -20.27 30.19
C LEU A 536 6.35 -19.89 31.66
N SER A 537 5.41 -20.26 32.54
CA SER A 537 5.55 -20.03 33.98
C SER A 537 6.72 -20.82 34.58
N SER A 538 6.91 -22.08 34.19
CA SER A 538 8.08 -22.87 34.61
C SER A 538 9.39 -22.22 34.14
N SER A 539 9.46 -21.84 32.85
CA SER A 539 10.65 -21.16 32.31
C SER A 539 10.93 -19.81 33.00
N ALA A 540 9.89 -19.04 33.30
CA ALA A 540 10.04 -17.76 34.01
C ALA A 540 10.51 -17.95 35.45
N SER A 541 9.98 -18.95 36.16
CA SER A 541 10.43 -19.30 37.51
C SER A 541 11.90 -19.74 37.50
N GLU A 542 12.33 -20.58 36.55
CA GLU A 542 13.72 -20.99 36.43
C GLU A 542 14.66 -19.81 36.14
N ALA A 543 14.22 -18.89 35.27
CA ALA A 543 14.98 -17.69 34.92
C ALA A 543 15.14 -16.76 36.13
N ALA A 544 14.07 -16.56 36.90
CA ALA A 544 14.09 -15.79 38.15
C ALA A 544 15.01 -16.42 39.21
N ILE A 545 14.97 -17.74 39.39
CA ILE A 545 15.89 -18.47 40.31
C ILE A 545 17.35 -18.26 39.91
N LYS A 546 17.64 -18.18 38.61
CA LYS A 546 18.98 -17.92 38.06
C LYS A 546 19.39 -16.44 38.11
N GLY A 547 18.56 -15.56 38.66
CA GLY A 547 18.84 -14.12 38.75
C GLY A 547 18.66 -13.35 37.44
N ASP A 548 18.03 -13.94 36.43
CA ASP A 548 17.79 -13.32 35.12
C ASP A 548 16.29 -13.48 34.74
N PRO A 549 15.38 -12.79 35.45
CA PRO A 549 13.94 -12.98 35.29
C PRO A 549 13.46 -12.62 33.88
N MET A 550 12.29 -13.15 33.53
CA MET A 550 11.61 -12.76 32.30
C MET A 550 11.01 -11.37 32.45
N VAL A 551 11.18 -10.53 31.44
CA VAL A 551 10.77 -9.13 31.41
C VAL A 551 10.09 -8.82 30.07
N TYR A 552 9.38 -7.69 30.02
CA TYR A 552 8.91 -7.12 28.76
C TYR A 552 9.59 -5.77 28.55
N GLY A 553 10.64 -5.75 27.74
CA GLY A 553 11.39 -4.53 27.44
C GLY A 553 11.08 -3.95 26.06
N LEU A 554 11.91 -3.02 25.61
CA LEU A 554 11.83 -2.39 24.28
C LEU A 554 11.75 -3.41 23.12
N ARG A 555 12.42 -4.56 23.24
CA ARG A 555 12.41 -5.65 22.25
C ARG A 555 11.37 -6.75 22.55
N GLY A 556 10.45 -6.47 23.47
CA GLY A 556 9.39 -7.38 23.88
C GLY A 556 9.80 -8.37 24.97
N TYR A 557 9.10 -9.51 24.97
CA TYR A 557 9.25 -10.55 25.97
C TYR A 557 10.62 -11.25 25.86
N SER A 558 11.49 -11.04 26.85
CA SER A 558 12.85 -11.59 26.87
C SER A 558 13.38 -11.74 28.29
N LYS A 559 14.63 -12.20 28.45
CA LYS A 559 15.30 -12.18 29.75
C LYS A 559 15.79 -10.77 30.07
N ARG A 560 15.90 -10.43 31.36
CA ARG A 560 16.38 -9.11 31.81
C ARG A 560 17.73 -8.75 31.21
N SER A 561 18.67 -9.69 31.17
CA SER A 561 19.99 -9.50 30.56
C SER A 561 19.92 -9.03 29.10
N ILE A 562 19.02 -9.61 28.30
CA ILE A 562 18.82 -9.25 26.89
C ILE A 562 18.19 -7.87 26.76
N ALA A 563 17.21 -7.54 27.60
CA ALA A 563 16.57 -6.23 27.59
C ALA A 563 17.54 -5.11 27.98
N VAL A 564 18.38 -5.33 28.99
CA VAL A 564 19.43 -4.36 29.39
C VAL A 564 20.46 -4.16 28.28
N CYS A 565 20.86 -5.22 27.57
CA CYS A 565 21.71 -5.10 26.38
C CYS A 565 21.04 -4.37 25.20
N ALA A 566 19.72 -4.18 25.26
CA ALA A 566 18.95 -3.42 24.28
C ALA A 566 18.60 -2.00 24.77
N ASP A 567 19.42 -1.44 25.66
CA ASP A 567 19.29 -0.09 26.23
C ASP A 567 17.99 0.13 27.03
N ASP A 568 17.45 -0.94 27.63
CA ASP A 568 16.30 -0.89 28.54
C ASP A 568 16.75 -1.24 29.98
N PRO A 569 17.12 -0.24 30.81
CA PRO A 569 17.73 -0.49 32.11
C PRO A 569 16.73 -0.97 33.18
N ASN A 570 15.43 -0.73 33.00
CA ASN A 570 14.42 -1.07 34.00
C ASN A 570 13.11 -1.58 33.37
N PRO A 571 13.16 -2.69 32.62
CA PRO A 571 11.97 -3.27 32.02
C PRO A 571 11.08 -3.91 33.08
N PRO A 572 9.74 -3.82 32.97
CA PRO A 572 8.84 -4.47 33.90
C PRO A 572 8.97 -6.01 33.84
N GLU A 573 8.96 -6.63 35.01
CA GLU A 573 9.11 -8.09 35.17
C GLU A 573 7.79 -8.79 34.90
N VAL A 574 7.87 -9.99 34.33
CA VAL A 574 6.70 -10.85 34.07
C VAL A 574 6.35 -11.60 35.35
N VAL A 575 5.14 -11.36 35.85
CA VAL A 575 4.68 -11.86 37.14
C VAL A 575 3.95 -13.20 37.01
N THR A 576 3.00 -13.30 36.07
CA THR A 576 2.20 -14.52 35.88
C THR A 576 1.91 -14.78 34.41
N HIS A 577 1.66 -16.04 34.04
CA HIS A 577 1.06 -16.42 32.76
C HIS A 577 -0.25 -17.15 33.01
N ARG A 578 -1.28 -16.84 32.23
CA ARG A 578 -2.60 -17.49 32.34
C ARG A 578 -3.23 -17.72 30.98
N ALA A 579 -3.95 -18.83 30.87
CA ALA A 579 -4.82 -19.08 29.73
C ALA A 579 -6.12 -18.29 29.88
N VAL A 580 -6.46 -17.47 28.88
CA VAL A 580 -7.65 -16.60 28.90
C VAL A 580 -8.44 -16.76 27.61
N GLN A 581 -9.76 -16.55 27.68
CA GLN A 581 -10.59 -16.44 26.50
C GLN A 581 -10.39 -15.10 25.82
N ILE A 582 -10.41 -15.09 24.49
CA ILE A 582 -10.18 -13.92 23.67
C ILE A 582 -11.22 -13.81 22.56
N THR A 583 -11.37 -12.59 22.04
CA THR A 583 -12.27 -12.26 20.93
C THR A 583 -11.47 -11.68 19.77
N GLU A 584 -12.10 -11.48 18.62
CA GLU A 584 -11.47 -10.79 17.49
C GLU A 584 -11.03 -9.37 17.86
N ALA A 585 -11.84 -8.66 18.65
CA ALA A 585 -11.50 -7.34 19.15
C ALA A 585 -10.22 -7.36 20.01
N THR A 586 -10.01 -8.40 20.83
CA THR A 586 -8.76 -8.58 21.58
C THR A 586 -7.57 -8.74 20.63
N VAL A 587 -7.71 -9.57 19.61
CA VAL A 587 -6.60 -9.84 18.68
C VAL A 587 -6.25 -8.61 17.85
N SER A 588 -7.25 -7.91 17.30
CA SER A 588 -7.07 -6.66 16.57
C SER A 588 -6.39 -5.57 17.42
N ALA A 589 -6.72 -5.48 18.71
CA ALA A 589 -6.18 -4.43 19.59
C ALA A 589 -4.77 -4.70 20.14
N HIS A 590 -4.38 -5.96 20.30
CA HIS A 590 -3.11 -6.33 20.94
C HIS A 590 -2.06 -6.90 19.98
N SER A 591 -2.43 -7.22 18.74
CA SER A 591 -1.45 -7.57 17.70
C SER A 591 -0.69 -6.31 17.27
N THR A 592 0.61 -6.46 16.98
CA THR A 592 1.51 -5.37 16.58
C THR A 592 1.71 -5.30 15.07
N SER A 593 1.46 -6.41 14.38
CA SER A 593 1.55 -6.52 12.93
C SER A 593 0.55 -7.57 12.44
N GLU A 594 0.03 -7.35 11.24
CA GLU A 594 -0.69 -8.34 10.47
C GLU A 594 0.32 -9.24 9.75
N ASN A 595 1.26 -8.67 9.00
CA ASN A 595 2.33 -9.45 8.38
C ASN A 595 3.66 -9.12 9.08
N TYR A 596 4.35 -10.15 9.54
CA TYR A 596 5.61 -10.00 10.26
C TYR A 596 6.80 -9.90 9.32
N TYR A 597 6.79 -10.66 8.23
CA TYR A 597 7.82 -10.63 7.19
C TYR A 597 7.34 -9.87 5.96
N ALA A 598 6.12 -10.12 5.51
CA ALA A 598 5.57 -9.53 4.28
C ALA A 598 4.96 -8.13 4.51
N PRO A 599 4.73 -7.31 3.46
CA PRO A 599 5.08 -7.58 2.08
C PRO A 599 6.57 -7.40 1.79
N LEU A 600 7.07 -8.21 0.86
CA LEU A 600 8.39 -8.09 0.23
C LEU A 600 8.18 -8.24 -1.28
N PHE A 601 9.17 -7.92 -2.10
CA PHE A 601 9.14 -8.31 -3.50
C PHE A 601 10.48 -8.91 -3.91
N TYR A 602 10.45 -9.82 -4.87
CA TYR A 602 11.65 -10.38 -5.48
C TYR A 602 11.64 -10.09 -6.98
N LEU A 603 12.82 -10.27 -7.58
CA LEU A 603 13.03 -10.15 -9.01
C LEU A 603 13.11 -11.55 -9.63
N SER A 604 12.54 -11.69 -10.82
CA SER A 604 12.74 -12.87 -11.65
C SER A 604 13.05 -12.45 -13.07
N ASP A 605 13.79 -13.30 -13.78
CA ASP A 605 13.90 -13.21 -15.22
C ASP A 605 12.51 -13.46 -15.83
N HIS A 606 12.06 -12.53 -16.69
CA HIS A 606 10.72 -12.62 -17.27
C HIS A 606 10.57 -13.83 -18.23
N GLU A 607 11.61 -14.17 -19.00
CA GLU A 607 11.53 -15.22 -20.02
C GLU A 607 11.58 -16.61 -19.41
N THR A 608 12.45 -16.81 -18.40
CA THR A 608 12.66 -18.12 -17.78
C THR A 608 11.83 -18.33 -16.51
N GLY A 609 11.40 -17.25 -15.87
CA GLY A 609 10.80 -17.28 -14.54
C GLY A 609 11.80 -17.62 -13.43
N GLU A 610 13.10 -17.66 -13.73
CA GLU A 610 14.13 -17.94 -12.73
C GLU A 610 14.27 -16.78 -11.74
N LEU A 611 14.37 -17.12 -10.46
CA LEU A 611 14.56 -16.13 -9.40
C LEU A 611 15.93 -15.49 -9.53
N PHE A 612 15.98 -14.17 -9.38
CA PHE A 612 17.25 -13.48 -9.24
C PHE A 612 17.92 -13.86 -7.91
N THR A 613 19.18 -14.29 -7.99
CA THR A 613 19.97 -14.70 -6.84
C THR A 613 21.29 -13.94 -6.76
N MET A 614 21.77 -13.74 -5.55
CA MET A 614 23.15 -13.33 -5.27
C MET A 614 23.93 -14.53 -4.76
N GLY A 615 24.80 -15.07 -5.59
CA GLY A 615 25.30 -16.43 -5.39
C GLY A 615 24.12 -17.40 -5.42
N GLU A 616 23.95 -18.19 -4.36
CA GLU A 616 22.83 -19.14 -4.23
C GLU A 616 21.62 -18.55 -3.49
N ALA A 617 21.72 -17.34 -2.94
CA ALA A 617 20.67 -16.76 -2.12
C ALA A 617 19.66 -15.97 -2.97
N PRO A 618 18.37 -16.34 -3.00
CA PRO A 618 17.38 -15.50 -3.65
C PRO A 618 17.22 -14.17 -2.91
N VAL A 619 17.04 -13.11 -3.68
CA VAL A 619 16.99 -11.73 -3.16
C VAL A 619 15.56 -11.25 -3.03
N LEU A 620 15.26 -10.66 -1.87
CA LEU A 620 14.01 -9.98 -1.55
C LEU A 620 14.30 -8.53 -1.18
N LEU A 621 13.38 -7.64 -1.51
CA LEU A 621 13.47 -6.22 -1.18
C LEU A 621 12.24 -5.80 -0.38
N THR A 622 12.48 -4.88 0.55
CA THR A 622 11.45 -4.39 1.46
C THR A 622 10.95 -2.99 1.11
N ASP A 623 11.56 -2.30 0.15
CA ASP A 623 11.23 -0.92 -0.17
C ASP A 623 11.39 -0.64 -1.68
N PRO A 624 10.29 -0.50 -2.44
CA PRO A 624 10.36 -0.19 -3.87
C PRO A 624 11.01 1.17 -4.12
N LEU A 625 10.93 2.13 -3.21
CA LEU A 625 11.51 3.47 -3.39
C LEU A 625 13.04 3.45 -3.40
N ARG A 626 13.66 2.38 -2.89
CA ARG A 626 15.12 2.21 -2.85
C ARG A 626 15.64 1.34 -3.99
N PHE A 627 14.77 0.89 -4.89
CA PHE A 627 15.12 -0.10 -5.90
C PHE A 627 16.29 0.37 -6.78
N GLU A 628 16.24 1.61 -7.27
CA GLU A 628 17.30 2.17 -8.13
C GLU A 628 18.65 2.28 -7.42
N ASP A 629 18.66 2.78 -6.17
CA ASP A 629 19.88 2.89 -5.38
C ASP A 629 20.53 1.52 -5.14
N VAL A 630 19.69 0.52 -4.87
CA VAL A 630 20.10 -0.85 -4.60
C VAL A 630 20.65 -1.49 -5.87
N VAL A 631 19.96 -1.35 -7.01
CA VAL A 631 20.43 -1.82 -8.31
C VAL A 631 21.74 -1.14 -8.71
N ALA A 632 21.87 0.16 -8.53
CA ALA A 632 23.10 0.89 -8.80
C ALA A 632 24.27 0.37 -7.95
N ASN A 633 24.03 0.08 -6.67
CA ASN A 633 25.02 -0.57 -5.82
C ASN A 633 25.44 -1.95 -6.36
N TRP A 634 24.48 -2.76 -6.80
CA TRP A 634 24.76 -4.09 -7.34
C TRP A 634 25.56 -4.03 -8.64
N CYS A 635 25.20 -3.14 -9.55
CA CYS A 635 25.95 -2.93 -10.80
C CYS A 635 27.38 -2.45 -10.52
N LEU A 636 27.60 -1.56 -9.54
CA LEU A 636 28.94 -1.15 -9.12
C LEU A 636 29.76 -2.30 -8.53
N ALA A 637 29.09 -3.30 -7.95
CA ALA A 637 29.71 -4.52 -7.45
C ALA A 637 29.92 -5.60 -8.53
N GLY A 638 29.58 -5.30 -9.79
CA GLY A 638 29.72 -6.23 -10.93
C GLY A 638 28.60 -7.26 -11.05
N VAL A 639 27.45 -7.02 -10.42
CA VAL A 639 26.26 -7.88 -10.57
C VAL A 639 25.50 -7.46 -11.83
N GLU A 640 25.30 -8.42 -12.72
CA GLU A 640 24.48 -8.25 -13.93
C GLU A 640 23.04 -8.67 -13.65
N LEU A 641 22.10 -7.83 -14.07
CA LEU A 641 20.67 -8.10 -13.99
C LEU A 641 20.18 -8.67 -15.33
N PRO A 642 19.10 -9.49 -15.33
CA PRO A 642 18.45 -9.94 -16.56
C PRO A 642 18.04 -8.75 -17.44
N ALA A 643 18.02 -8.97 -18.76
CA ALA A 643 17.61 -7.94 -19.72
C ALA A 643 16.16 -7.48 -19.50
N LEU A 644 15.30 -8.38 -19.04
CA LEU A 644 13.92 -8.10 -18.67
C LEU A 644 13.59 -8.71 -17.31
N ILE A 645 13.28 -7.83 -16.36
CA ILE A 645 12.99 -8.19 -14.97
C ILE A 645 11.49 -8.10 -14.74
N SER A 646 10.92 -9.14 -14.13
CA SER A 646 9.61 -9.06 -13.51
C SER A 646 9.74 -8.87 -12.02
N THR A 647 8.88 -8.01 -11.45
CA THR A 647 8.75 -7.87 -10.00
C THR A 647 7.57 -8.70 -9.51
N THR A 648 7.77 -9.48 -8.46
CA THR A 648 6.68 -10.24 -7.83
C THR A 648 6.61 -9.94 -6.35
N ILE A 649 5.43 -9.52 -5.89
CA ILE A 649 5.16 -9.26 -4.48
C ILE A 649 4.92 -10.59 -3.76
N VAL A 650 5.48 -10.69 -2.55
CA VAL A 650 5.16 -11.67 -1.52
C VAL A 650 4.22 -10.96 -0.54
N PRO A 651 2.89 -11.04 -0.71
CA PRO A 651 1.98 -10.10 -0.07
C PRO A 651 1.72 -10.44 1.40
N THR A 652 1.74 -11.72 1.77
CA THR A 652 1.44 -12.16 3.14
C THR A 652 2.53 -13.04 3.75
N ASP A 653 2.49 -13.20 5.07
CA ASP A 653 3.39 -14.13 5.77
C ASP A 653 3.21 -15.59 5.31
N HIS A 654 2.04 -15.96 4.77
CA HIS A 654 1.81 -17.27 4.20
C HIS A 654 2.62 -17.46 2.91
N ASP A 655 2.59 -16.46 2.02
CA ASP A 655 3.36 -16.47 0.78
C ASP A 655 4.86 -16.45 1.08
N PHE A 656 5.26 -15.71 2.12
CA PHE A 656 6.63 -15.73 2.62
C PHE A 656 7.06 -17.10 3.13
N ASP A 657 6.18 -17.80 3.87
CA ASP A 657 6.46 -19.17 4.31
C ASP A 657 6.62 -20.13 3.13
N LEU A 658 5.77 -20.03 2.10
CA LEU A 658 5.89 -20.85 0.89
C LEU A 658 7.20 -20.56 0.15
N PHE A 659 7.56 -19.29 0.01
CA PHE A 659 8.83 -18.88 -0.58
C PHE A 659 10.02 -19.47 0.19
N MET A 660 10.03 -19.31 1.51
CA MET A 660 11.12 -19.80 2.37
C MET A 660 11.17 -21.33 2.40
N MET A 661 10.03 -22.04 2.36
CA MET A 661 10.01 -23.50 2.24
C MET A 661 10.67 -23.99 0.96
N ARG A 662 10.44 -23.30 -0.17
CA ARG A 662 11.10 -23.61 -1.44
C ARG A 662 12.61 -23.39 -1.32
N ALA A 663 13.04 -22.22 -0.84
CA ALA A 663 14.46 -21.92 -0.65
C ALA A 663 15.16 -22.93 0.28
N ASP A 664 14.56 -23.25 1.43
CA ASP A 664 15.06 -24.22 2.41
C ASP A 664 15.16 -25.64 1.82
N SER A 665 14.19 -26.05 1.00
CA SER A 665 14.21 -27.35 0.32
C SER A 665 15.35 -27.48 -0.70
N GLU A 666 15.82 -26.36 -1.23
CA GLU A 666 16.97 -26.25 -2.12
C GLU A 666 18.29 -26.04 -1.35
N GLY A 667 18.25 -26.04 0.00
CA GLY A 667 19.42 -25.81 0.86
C GLY A 667 19.89 -24.34 0.88
N ARG A 668 19.01 -23.41 0.51
CA ARG A 668 19.34 -21.99 0.34
C ARG A 668 18.72 -21.12 1.44
N ALA A 669 19.46 -20.10 1.84
CA ALA A 669 18.96 -19.00 2.66
C ALA A 669 18.56 -17.83 1.75
N ALA A 670 17.56 -17.05 2.15
CA ALA A 670 17.17 -15.84 1.42
C ALA A 670 17.94 -14.62 1.94
N CYS A 671 18.20 -13.65 1.06
CA CYS A 671 18.82 -12.38 1.43
C CYS A 671 17.83 -11.24 1.21
N VAL A 672 17.54 -10.47 2.26
CA VAL A 672 16.65 -9.32 2.21
C VAL A 672 17.46 -8.02 2.27
N ASP A 673 17.19 -7.09 1.35
CA ASP A 673 17.87 -5.79 1.21
C ASP A 673 19.42 -5.89 1.19
N PRO A 674 20.03 -6.70 0.30
CA PRO A 674 21.48 -6.83 0.24
C PRO A 674 22.16 -5.55 -0.27
N ILE A 675 23.21 -5.12 0.42
CA ILE A 675 24.14 -4.08 -0.03
C ILE A 675 25.52 -4.68 -0.16
N LEU A 676 26.16 -4.46 -1.31
CA LEU A 676 27.43 -5.05 -1.68
C LEU A 676 28.58 -4.03 -1.63
N GLU A 677 29.78 -4.51 -1.33
CA GLU A 677 31.03 -3.82 -1.62
C GLU A 677 31.28 -3.78 -3.12
N PRO A 678 32.09 -2.83 -3.63
CA PRO A 678 32.48 -2.79 -5.05
C PRO A 678 33.16 -4.08 -5.58
N VAL A 679 33.56 -4.99 -4.69
CA VAL A 679 34.19 -6.29 -5.03
C VAL A 679 33.21 -7.47 -4.79
N GLY A 680 31.92 -7.20 -4.59
CA GLY A 680 30.85 -8.21 -4.49
C GLY A 680 30.61 -8.79 -3.09
N GLY A 681 31.38 -8.39 -2.08
CA GLY A 681 31.16 -8.84 -0.69
C GLY A 681 29.90 -8.24 -0.09
N LEU A 682 29.09 -9.03 0.63
CA LEU A 682 27.89 -8.54 1.32
C LEU A 682 28.26 -7.70 2.55
N ILE A 683 27.95 -6.40 2.51
CA ILE A 683 28.18 -5.45 3.61
C ILE A 683 27.05 -5.57 4.64
N SER A 684 25.81 -5.48 4.15
CA SER A 684 24.63 -5.39 4.98
C SER A 684 23.42 -6.02 4.30
N GLY A 685 22.38 -6.26 5.09
CA GLY A 685 21.17 -6.96 4.69
C GLY A 685 20.76 -7.97 5.75
N PHE A 686 19.70 -8.73 5.47
CA PHE A 686 19.21 -9.77 6.36
C PHE A 686 19.31 -11.13 5.69
N LEU A 687 20.10 -12.02 6.30
CA LEU A 687 20.14 -13.42 5.92
C LEU A 687 19.05 -14.18 6.67
N VAL A 688 18.02 -14.60 5.95
CA VAL A 688 16.90 -15.37 6.49
C VAL A 688 17.14 -16.85 6.22
N ALA A 689 17.19 -17.64 7.29
CA ALA A 689 17.41 -19.08 7.20
C ALA A 689 16.56 -19.83 8.22
N ASN A 690 16.43 -21.15 8.05
CA ASN A 690 15.71 -21.99 8.99
C ASN A 690 16.31 -21.85 10.40
N PHE A 691 15.44 -21.58 11.38
CA PHE A 691 15.82 -21.31 12.75
C PHE A 691 16.73 -22.42 13.33
N ASN A 692 16.45 -23.68 12.99
CA ASN A 692 17.22 -24.82 13.48
C ASN A 692 18.66 -24.86 12.96
N GLU A 693 18.93 -24.23 11.81
CA GLU A 693 20.28 -24.14 11.24
C GLU A 693 21.08 -23.01 11.88
N ILE A 694 20.40 -21.92 12.23
CA ILE A 694 21.02 -20.77 12.92
C ILE A 694 21.44 -21.15 14.33
N THR A 695 20.66 -21.96 15.05
CA THR A 695 20.95 -22.37 16.43
C THR A 695 21.97 -23.52 16.56
N LYS A 696 22.44 -24.10 15.45
CA LYS A 696 23.46 -25.17 15.45
C LYS A 696 24.90 -24.65 15.47
N LYS A 697 25.10 -23.33 15.41
CA LYS A 697 26.37 -22.63 15.64
C LYS A 697 26.28 -21.87 16.95
#